data_AF-A0A5C6ER45-F1
#
_entry.id   AF-A0A5C6ER45-F1
#
_cell.length_a   1.000
_cell.length_b   1.000
_cell.length_c   1.000
_cell.angle_alpha   90.00
_cell.angle_beta   90.00
_cell.angle_gamma   90.00
#
_symmetry.space_group_name_H-M   'P 1'
#
loop_
_entity.id
_entity.type
_entity.pdbx_description
1 polymer ?
#
loop_
_entity_poly.entity_id
_entity_poly.type
_entity_poly.pdbx_seq_one_letter_code
_entity_poly.pdbx_strand_id
1 'polypeptide(L)'
;MKPHPHRWFLAIAIAAVFSPVGVQAEQLFQLRNGMVLRGMMAEIATLKEGFGAASAGETHVRPIWLIDDGLRRIYIHGKGMSDGNPIDVADPTQAIELWQARPLGGKAVAGLGAIMGVSPFNEFGRRQLTMRGPEGQVNVIQGITELNSRYAKLVALKGKPALLWDMRVSTASIDSPTLKRIFDRRIAADDLEGKLETVRFFTDAERYDDAKEALSSIENLPADIDREAMLISLTERQAIQLLNEAKMRSASGQRQLARGILENFPMQEGGRITRIQVQDEIAKLNESETQAKQLGDQLREHVSGLDAGQAAPLAPIVDEITSGLSPDTLPRLSDYARLGKSAEIALDDRVALAVAGWLLGSGSGEQNLSVATALIAVRDLVAEYLGTDDPGRRAAILEKLRTLEGAQAEYVDRMLPLLQPPLPWPEGSAVEGADGFYSVDTGAALYAIQLPPEYTPLRSYPCVVSLHGAGGYAEDQIDWWAGKYSEHNGARMGHASRNGFIVVAPVWSRSQQRDYEYTPLEHERILVSVRDAMRRASIDSDRVFLSGHGEGGTAAWDLALAHPDMWAGMIPINANPDKTVHHYELNSRYMPMYIVMGELDGIRADGSIMDDYMSFNHDAIVVMYRGRGREPFFDEIPKLFEWMTSAAHRRRDIPEQIDVSTMRNGDQFFWWLELGPLKPDVQIDPILWDQTSRIRSAKISASIGADNQIRISSVPSDTFKVLLRPQPGIDIANEIIVRSGTRPYRFQFDGSLETMLEDARRRADRKRAFWFEATMP
;
A
#
# COMPACT_ATOMS: atom_id res chain seq x y z
N MET A 1 48.76 5.44 83.70
CA MET A 1 47.90 6.46 83.05
C MET A 1 46.94 5.76 82.11
N LYS A 2 45.63 5.85 82.36
CA LYS A 2 44.58 5.67 81.33
C LYS A 2 44.74 6.79 80.27
N PRO A 3 44.37 6.59 78.98
CA PRO A 3 42.97 6.39 78.60
C PRO A 3 42.65 5.39 77.47
N HIS A 4 41.40 4.92 77.55
CA HIS A 4 40.54 4.23 76.56
C HIS A 4 40.03 5.21 75.45
N PRO A 5 39.09 4.82 74.56
CA PRO A 5 38.99 3.65 73.67
C PRO A 5 38.63 4.06 72.22
N HIS A 6 38.87 3.19 71.22
CA HIS A 6 38.20 3.31 69.92
C HIS A 6 37.38 2.06 69.59
N ARG A 7 36.13 2.34 69.20
CA ARG A 7 35.06 1.42 68.82
C ARG A 7 35.20 1.02 67.35
N TRP A 8 35.14 -0.29 67.10
CA TRP A 8 34.44 -1.00 66.03
C TRP A 8 33.91 -0.18 64.85
N PHE A 9 34.44 -0.45 63.65
CA PHE A 9 33.69 -0.38 62.40
C PHE A 9 33.72 -1.75 61.72
N LEU A 10 32.52 -2.28 61.51
CA LEU A 10 32.20 -3.52 60.83
C LEU A 10 32.43 -3.32 59.32
N ALA A 11 33.38 -4.05 58.73
CA ALA A 11 33.57 -4.11 57.29
C ALA A 11 32.59 -5.14 56.71
N ILE A 12 31.53 -4.66 56.05
CA ILE A 12 30.70 -5.48 55.17
C ILE A 12 31.30 -5.41 53.78
N ALA A 13 31.88 -6.52 53.33
CA ALA A 13 32.30 -6.72 51.96
C ALA A 13 31.06 -6.87 51.07
N ILE A 14 30.76 -5.86 50.24
CA ILE A 14 29.83 -6.00 49.12
C ILE A 14 30.65 -6.50 47.93
N ALA A 15 30.52 -7.80 47.64
CA ALA A 15 30.92 -8.35 46.38
C ALA A 15 30.02 -7.76 45.28
N ALA A 16 30.58 -6.83 44.50
CA ALA A 16 29.98 -6.39 43.26
C ALA A 16 30.05 -7.57 42.27
N VAL A 17 28.97 -8.34 42.18
CA VAL A 17 28.74 -9.22 41.04
C VAL A 17 28.52 -8.30 39.84
N PHE A 18 29.56 -8.12 39.03
CA PHE A 18 29.42 -7.68 37.66
C PHE A 18 28.60 -8.74 36.94
N SER A 19 27.28 -8.56 36.85
CA SER A 19 26.51 -9.22 35.80
C SER A 19 27.03 -8.67 34.47
N PRO A 20 27.42 -9.53 33.51
CA PRO A 20 27.65 -9.06 32.16
C PRO A 20 26.33 -8.43 31.68
N VAL A 21 26.41 -7.22 31.11
CA VAL A 21 25.31 -6.64 30.34
C VAL A 21 25.07 -7.61 29.20
N GLY A 22 24.10 -8.50 29.36
CA GLY A 22 23.69 -9.40 28.30
C GLY A 22 23.19 -8.53 27.16
N VAL A 23 23.90 -8.56 26.03
CA VAL A 23 23.37 -8.05 24.76
C VAL A 23 22.14 -8.91 24.49
N GLN A 24 20.96 -8.37 24.75
CA GLN A 24 19.72 -9.08 24.46
C GLN A 24 19.64 -9.18 22.93
N ALA A 25 19.63 -10.40 22.40
CA ALA A 25 19.56 -10.62 20.97
C ALA A 25 18.26 -10.01 20.41
N GLU A 26 18.34 -9.39 19.24
CA GLU A 26 17.13 -9.04 18.49
C GLU A 26 16.49 -10.31 17.94
N GLN A 27 15.22 -10.21 17.55
CA GLN A 27 14.50 -11.32 16.96
C GLN A 27 13.92 -10.92 15.61
N LEU A 28 13.84 -11.88 14.69
CA LEU A 28 13.07 -11.79 13.45
C LEU A 28 11.69 -12.39 13.66
N PHE A 29 10.66 -11.64 13.26
CA PHE A 29 9.25 -12.01 13.33
C PHE A 29 8.72 -12.12 11.91
N GLN A 30 8.49 -13.33 11.44
CA GLN A 30 7.77 -13.55 10.19
C GLN A 30 6.27 -13.46 10.45
N LEU A 31 5.59 -12.63 9.66
CA LEU A 31 4.15 -12.42 9.78
C LEU A 31 3.40 -13.23 8.72
N ARG A 32 2.15 -13.61 9.01
CA ARG A 32 1.25 -14.32 8.09
C ARG A 32 0.98 -13.56 6.80
N ASN A 33 1.08 -12.23 6.86
CA ASN A 33 0.94 -11.36 5.71
C ASN A 33 2.24 -11.21 4.90
N GLY A 34 3.29 -11.98 5.22
CA GLY A 34 4.56 -12.03 4.48
C GLY A 34 5.59 -10.99 4.90
N MET A 35 5.25 -10.02 5.76
CA MET A 35 6.24 -9.07 6.28
C MET A 35 7.21 -9.74 7.25
N VAL A 36 8.42 -9.19 7.32
CA VAL A 36 9.41 -9.57 8.35
C VAL A 36 9.73 -8.35 9.20
N LEU A 37 9.38 -8.44 10.49
CA LEU A 37 9.76 -7.43 11.48
C LEU A 37 11.01 -7.86 12.23
N ARG A 38 11.77 -6.87 12.70
CA ARG A 38 13.01 -7.09 13.42
C ARG A 38 13.10 -6.16 14.61
N GLY A 39 13.40 -6.68 15.79
CA GLY A 39 13.61 -5.87 16.99
C GLY A 39 13.57 -6.68 18.27
N MET A 40 13.50 -5.98 19.40
CA MET A 40 13.27 -6.60 20.72
C MET A 40 11.77 -6.68 21.00
N MET A 41 11.29 -7.82 21.49
CA MET A 41 9.89 -8.01 21.79
C MET A 41 9.57 -7.93 23.29
N ALA A 42 8.44 -7.29 23.59
CA ALA A 42 7.76 -7.37 24.87
C ALA A 42 6.27 -7.70 24.66
N GLU A 43 5.66 -8.39 25.60
CA GLU A 43 4.22 -8.67 25.57
C GLU A 43 3.44 -7.70 26.47
N ILE A 44 2.37 -7.11 25.93
CA ILE A 44 1.49 -6.18 26.64
C ILE A 44 0.02 -6.59 26.51
N ALA A 45 -0.81 -6.11 27.43
CA ALA A 45 -2.25 -6.43 27.45
C ALA A 45 -3.09 -5.46 26.60
N THR A 46 -2.70 -4.19 26.51
CA THR A 46 -3.44 -3.10 25.88
C THR A 46 -2.50 -1.99 25.43
N LEU A 47 -2.85 -1.25 24.38
CA LEU A 47 -2.20 -0.02 23.92
C LEU A 47 -2.58 1.19 24.78
N LYS A 48 -3.63 1.11 25.63
CA LYS A 48 -4.03 2.18 26.55
C LYS A 48 -3.00 2.41 27.65
N GLU A 49 -2.33 1.35 28.07
CA GLU A 49 -1.31 1.43 29.11
C GLU A 49 0.04 1.77 28.47
N GLY A 50 0.55 2.96 28.76
CA GLY A 50 1.95 3.28 28.47
C GLY A 50 2.89 2.29 29.15
N PHE A 51 4.15 2.24 28.68
CA PHE A 51 5.21 1.30 29.04
C PHE A 51 5.54 1.14 30.56
N GLY A 52 4.86 1.84 31.47
CA GLY A 52 5.05 1.74 32.92
C GLY A 52 4.19 0.69 33.65
N ALA A 53 3.23 0.03 32.99
CA ALA A 53 2.26 -0.85 33.64
C ALA A 53 2.56 -2.37 33.54
N ALA A 54 3.66 -2.77 32.88
CA ALA A 54 4.03 -4.19 32.74
C ALA A 54 4.33 -4.91 34.09
N SER A 55 4.35 -4.16 35.19
CA SER A 55 4.69 -4.57 36.56
C SER A 55 3.54 -4.39 37.56
N ALA A 56 2.33 -4.82 37.22
CA ALA A 56 1.28 -5.09 38.20
C ALA A 56 0.74 -6.51 37.98
N GLY A 57 0.75 -7.33 39.05
CA GLY A 57 0.49 -8.77 39.02
C GLY A 57 -0.98 -9.16 38.77
N GLU A 58 -1.62 -8.57 37.76
CA GLU A 58 -2.92 -9.02 37.28
C GLU A 58 -2.75 -10.02 36.13
N THR A 59 -3.57 -11.07 36.19
CA THR A 59 -3.64 -12.20 35.26
C THR A 59 -4.26 -11.80 33.92
N HIS A 60 -3.81 -10.71 33.31
CA HIS A 60 -4.26 -10.31 31.97
C HIS A 60 -3.60 -11.20 30.91
N VAL A 61 -4.41 -11.69 29.97
CA VAL A 61 -3.88 -12.24 28.72
C VAL A 61 -3.12 -11.10 28.04
N ARG A 62 -1.88 -11.36 27.60
CA ARG A 62 -1.03 -10.38 26.90
C ARG A 62 -0.94 -10.75 25.42
N PRO A 63 -2.00 -10.51 24.63
CA PRO A 63 -2.05 -10.99 23.25
C PRO A 63 -1.22 -10.13 22.29
N ILE A 64 -0.73 -8.96 22.74
CA ILE A 64 -0.10 -7.96 21.89
C ILE A 64 1.41 -8.06 22.02
N TRP A 65 2.10 -8.19 20.88
CA TRP A 65 3.55 -8.09 20.81
C TRP A 65 3.93 -6.66 20.45
N LEU A 66 4.74 -6.05 21.31
CA LEU A 66 5.43 -4.79 21.07
C LEU A 66 6.85 -5.11 20.60
N ILE A 67 7.16 -4.77 19.36
CA ILE A 67 8.47 -4.94 18.75
C ILE A 67 9.14 -3.55 18.68
N ASP A 68 10.23 -3.36 19.43
CA ASP A 68 11.05 -2.14 19.42
C ASP A 68 12.26 -2.36 18.51
N ASP A 69 12.28 -1.70 17.35
CA ASP A 69 13.39 -1.74 16.40
C ASP A 69 14.42 -0.61 16.65
N GLY A 70 14.23 0.12 17.75
CA GLY A 70 15.01 1.27 18.18
C GLY A 70 14.52 2.60 17.60
N LEU A 71 14.00 2.64 16.37
CA LEU A 71 13.40 3.82 15.73
C LEU A 71 11.91 3.95 16.06
N ARG A 72 11.21 2.81 16.05
CA ARG A 72 9.76 2.65 16.09
C ARG A 72 9.38 1.60 17.11
N ARG A 73 8.15 1.71 17.59
CA ARG A 73 7.45 0.67 18.33
C ARG A 73 6.34 0.14 17.46
N ILE A 74 6.40 -1.14 17.15
CA ILE A 74 5.47 -1.82 16.26
C ILE A 74 4.60 -2.74 17.11
N TYR A 75 3.29 -2.59 17.03
CA TYR A 75 2.32 -3.39 17.78
C TYR A 75 1.54 -4.26 16.83
N ILE A 76 1.46 -5.55 17.16
CA ILE A 76 0.70 -6.55 16.43
C ILE A 76 0.04 -7.51 17.42
N HIS A 77 -1.04 -8.16 17.02
CA HIS A 77 -1.57 -9.30 17.76
C HIS A 77 -0.67 -10.52 17.56
N GLY A 78 0.05 -10.95 18.61
CA GLY A 78 1.13 -11.94 18.52
C GLY A 78 0.72 -13.22 17.80
N LYS A 79 -0.20 -14.00 18.38
CA LYS A 79 -0.64 -15.29 17.79
C LYS A 79 -1.43 -15.16 16.48
N GLY A 80 -2.04 -14.02 16.23
CA GLY A 80 -2.88 -13.79 15.05
C GLY A 80 -2.06 -13.40 13.84
N MET A 81 -0.96 -12.70 14.07
CA MET A 81 -0.08 -12.18 13.03
C MET A 81 1.18 -13.02 12.82
N SER A 82 1.68 -13.74 13.84
CA SER A 82 2.90 -14.53 13.71
C SER A 82 2.71 -15.74 12.80
N ASP A 83 3.67 -15.95 11.90
CA ASP A 83 3.86 -17.17 11.13
C ASP A 83 5.09 -17.92 11.63
N GLY A 84 4.91 -18.69 12.70
CA GLY A 84 5.98 -19.42 13.38
C GLY A 84 6.58 -18.68 14.57
N ASN A 85 7.65 -19.27 15.13
CA ASN A 85 8.34 -18.73 16.30
C ASN A 85 9.39 -17.68 15.89
N PRO A 86 9.58 -16.62 16.69
CA PRO A 86 10.64 -15.65 16.45
C PRO A 86 12.03 -16.31 16.41
N ILE A 87 12.90 -15.80 15.56
CA ILE A 87 14.28 -16.31 15.39
C ILE A 87 15.25 -15.30 15.98
N ASP A 88 16.03 -15.71 16.97
CA ASP A 88 17.09 -14.88 17.55
C ASP A 88 18.16 -14.58 16.50
N VAL A 89 18.51 -13.30 16.38
CA VAL A 89 19.54 -12.80 15.49
C VAL A 89 20.47 -11.84 16.24
N ALA A 90 21.75 -11.86 15.88
CA ALA A 90 22.69 -10.87 16.40
C ALA A 90 22.28 -9.48 15.93
N ASP A 91 22.28 -8.50 16.83
CA ASP A 91 22.16 -7.10 16.47
C ASP A 91 23.44 -6.69 15.70
N PRO A 92 23.37 -6.37 14.39
CA PRO A 92 24.52 -5.98 13.61
C PRO A 92 24.80 -4.49 13.80
N THR A 93 23.89 -3.72 14.41
CA THR A 93 23.98 -2.27 14.45
C THR A 93 24.86 -1.86 15.61
N GLN A 94 26.09 -1.43 15.29
CA GLN A 94 26.94 -0.81 16.30
C GLN A 94 26.50 0.62 16.53
N ALA A 95 26.09 0.92 17.76
CA ALA A 95 25.75 2.25 18.20
C ALA A 95 27.02 3.11 18.38
N ILE A 96 27.02 4.27 17.74
CA ILE A 96 28.10 5.26 17.79
C ILE A 96 27.70 6.39 18.72
N GLU A 97 28.36 6.50 19.87
CA GLU A 97 28.07 7.57 20.84
C GLU A 97 28.69 8.91 20.43
N LEU A 98 27.88 9.97 20.60
CA LEU A 98 28.23 11.36 20.34
C LEU A 98 28.01 12.18 21.62
N TRP A 99 29.08 12.77 22.15
CA TRP A 99 28.97 13.57 23.37
C TRP A 99 28.15 14.85 23.12
N GLN A 100 27.14 15.08 23.96
CA GLN A 100 26.34 16.30 23.95
C GLN A 100 26.07 16.79 25.37
N ALA A 101 25.93 18.10 25.54
CA ALA A 101 25.59 18.71 26.82
C ALA A 101 24.09 18.52 27.16
N ARG A 102 23.77 17.38 27.78
CA ARG A 102 22.41 17.06 28.25
C ARG A 102 21.98 17.95 29.43
N PRO A 103 20.70 18.31 29.55
CA PRO A 103 20.18 18.98 30.74
C PRO A 103 20.25 18.03 31.96
N LEU A 104 20.59 18.58 33.14
CA LEU A 104 20.64 17.82 34.41
C LEU A 104 19.24 17.60 35.02
N GLY A 105 18.23 18.29 34.49
CA GLY A 105 16.83 18.24 34.88
C GLY A 105 15.99 19.12 33.96
N GLY A 106 14.67 18.96 33.96
CA GLY A 106 13.78 19.69 33.07
C GLY A 106 12.36 19.12 33.09
N LYS A 107 11.46 19.76 32.33
CA LYS A 107 10.09 19.24 32.15
C LYS A 107 10.12 18.08 31.15
N ALA A 108 9.53 16.95 31.49
CA ALA A 108 9.30 15.86 30.54
C ALA A 108 8.30 16.32 29.46
N VAL A 109 8.59 15.98 28.21
CA VAL A 109 7.69 16.28 27.09
C VAL A 109 6.66 15.16 26.97
N ALA A 110 5.41 15.45 27.32
CA ALA A 110 4.30 14.48 27.26
C ALA A 110 3.58 14.49 25.90
N GLY A 111 3.74 15.56 25.12
CA GLY A 111 3.15 15.73 23.80
C GLY A 111 3.82 16.89 23.06
N LEU A 112 3.80 16.83 21.74
CA LEU A 112 4.41 17.82 20.87
C LEU A 112 3.34 18.57 20.06
N GLY A 113 3.39 19.90 20.10
CA GLY A 113 2.62 20.72 19.17
C GLY A 113 3.23 20.71 17.78
N ALA A 114 2.56 21.39 16.84
CA ALA A 114 3.02 21.47 15.45
C ALA A 114 4.47 21.98 15.36
N ILE A 115 5.31 21.24 14.64
CA ILE A 115 6.68 21.64 14.31
C ILE A 115 6.59 22.70 13.21
N MET A 116 7.12 23.89 13.50
CA MET A 116 7.07 25.04 12.59
C MET A 116 8.32 25.15 11.72
N GLY A 117 9.44 24.57 12.16
CA GLY A 117 10.68 24.59 11.40
C GLY A 117 11.78 23.77 12.05
N VAL A 118 12.65 23.20 11.22
CA VAL A 118 13.78 22.38 11.64
C VAL A 118 14.99 22.81 10.81
N SER A 119 16.09 23.21 11.46
CA SER A 119 17.34 23.47 10.75
C SER A 119 18.03 22.15 10.37
N PRO A 120 18.89 22.14 9.34
CA PRO A 120 19.82 21.05 9.13
C PRO A 120 20.72 20.82 10.35
N PHE A 121 21.33 19.64 10.45
CA PHE A 121 22.36 19.37 11.43
C PHE A 121 23.68 20.04 11.03
N ASN A 122 24.36 20.61 12.02
CA ASN A 122 25.74 21.08 11.87
C ASN A 122 26.75 19.94 12.08
N GLU A 123 28.03 20.25 11.97
CA GLU A 123 29.16 19.32 12.15
C GLU A 123 29.26 18.70 13.55
N PHE A 124 28.57 19.25 14.55
CA PHE A 124 28.47 18.67 15.89
C PHE A 124 27.25 17.76 16.08
N GLY A 125 26.49 17.50 15.01
CA GLY A 125 25.23 16.78 15.08
C GLY A 125 24.13 17.53 15.82
N ARG A 126 24.15 18.87 15.80
CA ARG A 126 23.16 19.72 16.48
C ARG A 126 22.27 20.44 15.47
N ARG A 127 21.00 20.60 15.82
CA ARG A 127 20.02 21.37 15.04
C ARG A 127 19.12 22.20 15.95
N GLN A 128 18.51 23.23 15.39
CA GLN A 128 17.45 23.99 16.03
C GLN A 128 16.09 23.51 15.51
N LEU A 129 15.17 23.28 16.44
CA LEU A 129 13.78 22.95 16.16
C LEU A 129 12.87 23.99 16.79
N THR A 130 11.92 24.46 16.02
CA THR A 130 10.91 25.44 16.42
C THR A 130 9.56 24.75 16.46
N MET A 131 8.87 24.80 17.59
CA MET A 131 7.55 24.20 17.77
C MET A 131 6.56 25.17 18.42
N ARG A 132 5.27 24.92 18.25
CA ARG A 132 4.22 25.60 19.00
C ARG A 132 4.04 24.92 20.37
N GLY A 133 4.35 25.65 21.44
CA GLY A 133 4.07 25.23 22.82
C GLY A 133 2.80 25.88 23.39
N PRO A 134 2.45 25.56 24.65
CA PRO A 134 1.23 26.06 25.30
C PRO A 134 1.18 27.59 25.47
N GLU A 135 2.33 28.21 25.74
CA GLU A 135 2.45 29.67 25.98
C GLU A 135 2.97 30.43 24.75
N GLY A 136 3.14 29.76 23.61
CA GLY A 136 3.69 30.35 22.39
C GLY A 136 4.80 29.51 21.75
N GLN A 137 5.61 30.12 20.90
CA GLN A 137 6.69 29.45 20.17
C GLN A 137 7.82 29.03 21.12
N VAL A 138 8.31 27.81 20.97
CA VAL A 138 9.43 27.24 21.73
C VAL A 138 10.53 26.83 20.77
N ASN A 139 11.75 27.33 21.01
CA ASN A 139 12.94 26.94 20.26
C ASN A 139 13.75 25.97 21.10
N VAL A 140 14.05 24.80 20.54
CA VAL A 140 14.78 23.71 21.18
C VAL A 140 16.00 23.39 20.35
N ILE A 141 17.17 23.36 20.98
CA ILE A 141 18.38 22.81 20.35
C ILE A 141 18.38 21.32 20.63
N GLN A 142 18.44 20.51 19.58
CA GLN A 142 18.63 19.07 19.67
C GLN A 142 20.05 18.69 19.29
N GLY A 143 20.58 17.64 19.92
CA GLY A 143 21.86 17.04 19.55
C GLY A 143 21.72 15.54 19.39
N ILE A 144 22.40 14.99 18.38
CA ILE A 144 22.57 13.54 18.21
C ILE A 144 23.48 13.04 19.32
N THR A 145 23.02 12.06 20.09
CA THR A 145 23.81 11.42 21.16
C THR A 145 24.21 9.99 20.86
N GLU A 146 23.52 9.35 19.93
CA GLU A 146 23.81 8.00 19.47
C GLU A 146 23.37 7.90 18.01
N LEU A 147 24.17 7.22 17.19
CA LEU A 147 23.95 7.06 15.76
C LEU A 147 24.24 5.60 15.39
N ASN A 148 23.33 4.94 14.68
CA ASN A 148 23.57 3.61 14.10
C ASN A 148 23.00 3.55 12.68
N SER A 149 23.11 2.42 11.99
CA SER A 149 22.66 2.31 10.60
C SER A 149 21.14 2.48 10.40
N ARG A 150 20.33 2.30 11.46
CA ARG A 150 18.86 2.44 11.40
C ARG A 150 18.38 3.83 11.82
N TYR A 151 18.93 4.39 12.89
CA TYR A 151 18.45 5.64 13.47
C TYR A 151 19.55 6.53 14.06
N ALA A 152 19.20 7.82 14.19
CA ALA A 152 19.89 8.78 15.04
C ALA A 152 19.02 9.12 16.27
N LYS A 153 19.60 8.95 17.47
CA LYS A 153 19.02 9.34 18.76
C LYS A 153 19.30 10.80 19.05
N LEU A 154 18.23 11.57 19.16
CA LEU A 154 18.24 12.99 19.41
C LEU A 154 17.75 13.28 20.82
N VAL A 155 18.42 14.19 21.51
CA VAL A 155 17.96 14.72 22.79
C VAL A 155 17.91 16.25 22.78
N ALA A 156 16.98 16.83 23.52
CA ALA A 156 17.02 18.26 23.81
C ALA A 156 18.28 18.60 24.64
N LEU A 157 19.01 19.63 24.22
CA LEU A 157 20.20 20.12 24.89
C LEU A 157 19.85 21.19 25.94
N LYS A 158 20.83 21.58 26.76
CA LYS A 158 20.68 22.67 27.73
C LYS A 158 20.13 23.94 27.05
N GLY A 159 18.97 24.42 27.50
CA GLY A 159 18.28 25.59 26.96
C GLY A 159 17.21 26.12 27.91
N LYS A 160 16.51 27.19 27.50
CA LYS A 160 15.34 27.74 28.19
C LYS A 160 14.13 27.67 27.24
N PRO A 161 13.09 26.87 27.55
CA PRO A 161 12.94 26.00 28.72
C PRO A 161 13.86 24.77 28.67
N ALA A 162 14.21 24.22 29.84
CA ALA A 162 14.91 22.94 29.93
C ALA A 162 13.91 21.79 29.77
N LEU A 163 14.05 21.04 28.68
CA LEU A 163 13.14 19.94 28.31
C LEU A 163 13.88 18.60 28.38
N LEU A 164 13.21 17.59 28.92
CA LEU A 164 13.63 16.20 28.82
C LEU A 164 12.86 15.57 27.66
N TRP A 165 13.51 15.57 26.50
CA TRP A 165 12.95 15.05 25.26
C TRP A 165 13.98 14.16 24.58
N ASP A 166 13.59 12.91 24.35
CA ASP A 166 14.34 11.88 23.65
C ASP A 166 13.49 11.49 22.42
N MET A 167 14.08 11.55 21.23
CA MET A 167 13.41 11.15 19.98
C MET A 167 14.35 10.44 19.02
N ARG A 168 13.79 9.74 18.03
CA ARG A 168 14.55 9.05 16.98
C ARG A 168 14.16 9.56 15.61
N VAL A 169 15.12 9.63 14.70
CA VAL A 169 14.91 9.84 13.26
C VAL A 169 15.65 8.77 12.49
N SER A 170 15.17 8.40 11.30
CA SER A 170 15.86 7.44 10.46
C SER A 170 17.23 7.95 10.05
N THR A 171 18.24 7.10 10.06
CA THR A 171 19.57 7.45 9.54
C THR A 171 19.51 7.76 8.05
N ALA A 172 18.60 7.12 7.31
CA ALA A 172 18.35 7.40 5.90
C ALA A 172 17.84 8.83 5.65
N SER A 173 17.26 9.49 6.66
CA SER A 173 16.79 10.87 6.56
C SER A 173 17.90 11.91 6.71
N ILE A 174 19.15 11.50 6.99
CA ILE A 174 20.31 12.39 7.13
C ILE A 174 21.21 12.25 5.90
N ASP A 175 21.38 13.35 5.16
CA ASP A 175 22.14 13.36 3.91
C ASP A 175 23.63 13.02 4.10
N SER A 176 24.29 12.58 3.01
CA SER A 176 25.72 12.24 3.00
C SER A 176 26.66 13.35 3.39
N PRO A 177 26.55 14.56 2.84
CA PRO A 177 27.39 15.66 3.27
C PRO A 177 27.32 15.90 4.78
N THR A 178 26.14 15.79 5.39
CA THR A 178 25.94 16.04 6.81
C THR A 178 26.56 14.96 7.69
N LEU A 179 26.35 13.69 7.37
CA LEU A 179 26.99 12.60 8.12
C LEU A 179 28.51 12.67 8.01
N LYS A 180 29.06 12.91 6.81
CA LYS A 180 30.50 13.08 6.60
C LYS A 180 31.07 14.20 7.48
N ARG A 181 30.47 15.39 7.48
CA ARG A 181 30.89 16.50 8.36
C ARG A 181 30.87 16.13 9.85
N ILE A 182 29.89 15.33 10.29
CA ILE A 182 29.81 14.86 11.69
C ILE A 182 30.94 13.89 12.01
N PHE A 183 31.21 12.92 11.13
CA PHE A 183 32.30 11.95 11.30
C PHE A 183 33.67 12.63 11.26
N ASP A 184 33.92 13.51 10.27
CA ASP A 184 35.17 14.27 10.15
C ASP A 184 35.45 15.14 11.38
N ARG A 185 34.39 15.64 12.03
CA ARG A 185 34.52 16.43 13.26
C ARG A 185 34.79 15.56 14.49
N ARG A 186 34.20 14.37 14.54
CA ARG A 186 34.30 13.44 15.68
C ARG A 186 35.63 12.69 15.69
N ILE A 187 36.06 12.22 14.53
CA ILE A 187 37.17 11.27 14.39
C ILE A 187 38.43 12.04 14.03
N ALA A 188 39.49 11.84 14.80
CA ALA A 188 40.76 12.50 14.54
C ALA A 188 41.40 11.96 13.25
N ALA A 189 42.20 12.79 12.57
CA ALA A 189 42.82 12.41 11.31
C ALA A 189 43.78 11.20 11.44
N ASP A 190 44.30 10.95 12.63
CA ASP A 190 45.18 9.83 12.99
C ASP A 190 44.44 8.64 13.65
N ASP A 191 43.14 8.76 13.92
CA ASP A 191 42.31 7.70 14.50
C ASP A 191 41.86 6.70 13.43
N LEU A 192 42.68 5.66 13.21
CA LEU A 192 42.37 4.59 12.27
C LEU A 192 41.11 3.80 12.67
N GLU A 193 40.91 3.52 13.95
CA GLU A 193 39.78 2.73 14.43
C GLU A 193 38.46 3.46 14.16
N GLY A 194 38.40 4.75 14.50
CA GLY A 194 37.24 5.59 14.18
C GLY A 194 36.98 5.71 12.67
N LYS A 195 38.02 5.77 11.84
CA LYS A 195 37.87 5.77 10.38
C LYS A 195 37.27 4.46 9.87
N LEU A 196 37.73 3.31 10.37
CA LEU A 196 37.17 2.01 10.01
C LEU A 196 35.73 1.83 10.55
N GLU A 197 35.41 2.39 11.72
CA GLU A 197 34.04 2.47 12.23
C GLU A 197 33.12 3.23 11.27
N THR A 198 33.61 4.32 10.67
CA THR A 198 32.86 5.10 9.67
C THR A 198 32.59 4.31 8.38
N VAL A 199 33.58 3.56 7.89
CA VAL A 199 33.39 2.66 6.73
C VAL A 199 32.32 1.62 7.03
N ARG A 200 32.38 0.97 8.20
CA ARG A 200 31.38 -0.01 8.63
C ARG A 200 30.00 0.61 8.75
N PHE A 201 29.89 1.79 9.37
CA PHE A 201 28.63 2.51 9.49
C PHE A 201 27.96 2.74 8.14
N PHE A 202 28.68 3.28 7.15
CA PHE A 202 28.12 3.51 5.82
C PHE A 202 27.81 2.20 5.08
N THR A 203 28.58 1.13 5.34
CA THR A 203 28.29 -0.21 4.81
C THR A 203 26.98 -0.76 5.36
N ASP A 204 26.79 -0.69 6.67
CA ASP A 204 25.60 -1.19 7.36
C ASP A 204 24.36 -0.34 7.07
N ALA A 205 24.53 0.94 6.72
CA ALA A 205 23.48 1.84 6.27
C ALA A 205 23.18 1.72 4.75
N GLU A 206 23.78 0.75 4.06
CA GLU A 206 23.66 0.51 2.61
C GLU A 206 24.05 1.70 1.72
N ARG A 207 25.00 2.52 2.19
CA ARG A 207 25.51 3.71 1.50
C ARG A 207 26.91 3.45 0.99
N TYR A 208 26.97 2.53 0.04
CA TYR A 208 28.22 1.94 -0.44
C TYR A 208 29.16 2.96 -1.09
N ASP A 209 28.65 4.01 -1.74
CA ASP A 209 29.50 5.08 -2.29
C ASP A 209 30.19 5.88 -1.17
N ASP A 210 29.47 6.22 -0.11
CA ASP A 210 30.04 6.88 1.06
C ASP A 210 31.06 5.98 1.78
N ALA A 211 30.78 4.67 1.87
CA ALA A 211 31.71 3.70 2.45
C ALA A 211 33.01 3.58 1.63
N LYS A 212 32.92 3.53 0.29
CA LYS A 212 34.08 3.45 -0.60
C LYS A 212 34.94 4.72 -0.52
N GLU A 213 34.31 5.89 -0.49
CA GLU A 213 35.01 7.17 -0.33
C GLU A 213 35.71 7.23 1.04
N ALA A 214 35.00 6.87 2.12
CA ALA A 214 35.56 6.83 3.47
C ALA A 214 36.73 5.84 3.59
N LEU A 215 36.68 4.68 2.93
CA LEU A 215 37.76 3.70 2.92
C LEU A 215 38.98 4.19 2.12
N SER A 216 38.72 4.87 1.00
CA SER A 216 39.76 5.38 0.11
C SER A 216 40.53 6.57 0.70
N SER A 217 39.90 7.33 1.61
CA SER A 217 40.53 8.48 2.28
C SER A 217 41.46 8.09 3.45
N ILE A 218 41.48 6.82 3.86
CA ILE A 218 42.39 6.33 4.89
C ILE A 218 43.78 6.16 4.28
N GLU A 219 44.74 7.04 4.55
CA GLU A 219 46.08 6.96 3.94
C GLU A 219 46.88 5.71 4.37
N ASN A 220 47.03 5.50 5.69
CA ASN A 220 47.89 4.46 6.27
C ASN A 220 47.05 3.30 6.83
N LEU A 221 46.78 2.28 6.02
CA LEU A 221 46.17 1.03 6.48
C LEU A 221 47.25 0.04 6.92
N PRO A 222 47.05 -0.66 8.06
CA PRO A 222 47.88 -1.80 8.46
C PRO A 222 47.95 -2.87 7.37
N ALA A 223 49.09 -3.58 7.28
CA ALA A 223 49.34 -4.56 6.22
C ALA A 223 48.41 -5.79 6.25
N ASP A 224 47.77 -6.05 7.40
CA ASP A 224 46.76 -7.09 7.59
C ASP A 224 45.37 -6.68 7.11
N ILE A 225 45.14 -5.38 6.81
CA ILE A 225 43.88 -4.88 6.26
C ILE A 225 44.02 -4.66 4.76
N ASP A 226 43.37 -5.53 3.98
CA ASP A 226 43.36 -5.46 2.52
C ASP A 226 42.28 -4.49 2.02
N ARG A 227 42.72 -3.28 1.65
CA ARG A 227 41.86 -2.23 1.07
C ARG A 227 41.17 -2.71 -0.21
N GLU A 228 41.90 -3.41 -1.07
CA GLU A 228 41.40 -3.83 -2.38
C GLU A 228 40.27 -4.86 -2.19
N ALA A 229 40.47 -5.84 -1.31
CA ALA A 229 39.43 -6.82 -0.96
C ALA A 229 38.17 -6.16 -0.37
N MET A 230 38.33 -5.16 0.51
CA MET A 230 37.19 -4.44 1.08
C MET A 230 36.43 -3.62 0.02
N LEU A 231 37.14 -2.90 -0.86
CA LEU A 231 36.53 -2.15 -1.96
C LEU A 231 35.76 -3.09 -2.90
N ILE A 232 36.33 -4.24 -3.25
CA ILE A 232 35.66 -5.26 -4.05
C ILE A 232 34.36 -5.72 -3.37
N SER A 233 34.38 -5.97 -2.06
CA SER A 233 33.17 -6.38 -1.31
C SER A 233 32.09 -5.30 -1.31
N LEU A 234 32.46 -4.02 -1.14
CA LEU A 234 31.52 -2.90 -1.18
C LEU A 234 30.90 -2.74 -2.57
N THR A 235 31.72 -2.85 -3.61
CA THR A 235 31.22 -2.80 -4.98
C THR A 235 30.30 -3.97 -5.29
N GLU A 236 30.59 -5.18 -4.82
CA GLU A 236 29.70 -6.33 -4.99
C GLU A 236 28.32 -6.10 -4.32
N ARG A 237 28.29 -5.53 -3.11
CA ARG A 237 27.02 -5.21 -2.44
C ARG A 237 26.22 -4.12 -3.15
N GLN A 238 26.89 -3.07 -3.63
CA GLN A 238 26.26 -2.02 -4.44
C GLN A 238 25.69 -2.61 -5.75
N ALA A 239 26.44 -3.51 -6.38
CA ALA A 239 26.03 -4.20 -7.60
C ALA A 239 24.74 -5.01 -7.35
N ILE A 240 24.63 -5.70 -6.22
CA ILE A 240 23.39 -6.41 -5.82
C ILE A 240 22.24 -5.42 -5.60
N GLN A 241 22.47 -4.27 -4.96
CA GLN A 241 21.46 -3.23 -4.75
C GLN A 241 20.90 -2.69 -6.07
N LEU A 242 21.77 -2.40 -7.06
CA LEU A 242 21.36 -1.96 -8.40
C LEU A 242 20.58 -3.04 -9.15
N LEU A 243 21.02 -4.31 -9.05
CA LEU A 243 20.31 -5.43 -9.64
C LEU A 243 18.90 -5.60 -9.06
N ASN A 244 18.75 -5.44 -7.73
CA ASN A 244 17.45 -5.49 -7.07
C ASN A 244 16.54 -4.35 -7.53
N GLU A 245 17.06 -3.13 -7.70
CA GLU A 245 16.32 -2.01 -8.27
C GLU A 245 15.85 -2.35 -9.70
N ALA A 246 16.73 -2.85 -10.56
CA ALA A 246 16.37 -3.22 -11.93
C ALA A 246 15.27 -4.29 -11.99
N LYS A 247 15.35 -5.33 -11.14
CA LYS A 247 14.31 -6.37 -11.04
C LYS A 247 12.97 -5.78 -10.60
N MET A 248 12.98 -4.92 -9.60
CA MET A 248 11.78 -4.24 -9.09
C MET A 248 11.15 -3.35 -10.19
N ARG A 249 11.95 -2.57 -10.92
CA ARG A 249 11.50 -1.74 -12.05
C ARG A 249 10.87 -2.58 -13.17
N SER A 250 11.53 -3.68 -13.55
CA SER A 250 11.02 -4.61 -14.56
C SER A 250 9.66 -5.20 -14.15
N ALA A 251 9.54 -5.70 -12.91
CA ALA A 251 8.27 -6.20 -12.36
C ALA A 251 7.17 -5.12 -12.28
N SER A 252 7.59 -3.86 -12.11
CA SER A 252 6.73 -2.67 -12.08
C SER A 252 6.32 -2.16 -13.47
N GLY A 253 6.69 -2.86 -14.55
CA GLY A 253 6.37 -2.50 -15.93
C GLY A 253 7.34 -1.50 -16.58
N GLN A 254 8.39 -1.10 -15.87
CA GLN A 254 9.37 -0.10 -16.29
C GLN A 254 10.60 -0.76 -16.90
N ARG A 255 10.43 -1.32 -18.09
CA ARG A 255 11.43 -2.18 -18.73
C ARG A 255 12.57 -1.38 -19.33
N GLN A 256 12.29 -0.20 -19.88
CA GLN A 256 13.34 0.66 -20.42
C GLN A 256 14.24 1.17 -19.30
N LEU A 257 13.66 1.60 -18.18
CA LEU A 257 14.43 1.98 -16.99
C LEU A 257 15.23 0.80 -16.43
N ALA A 258 14.64 -0.39 -16.31
CA ALA A 258 15.34 -1.59 -15.86
C ALA A 258 16.51 -1.95 -16.78
N ARG A 259 16.29 -1.93 -18.10
CA ARG A 259 17.33 -2.17 -19.11
C ARG A 259 18.46 -1.14 -18.99
N GLY A 260 18.14 0.14 -18.85
CA GLY A 260 19.13 1.20 -18.66
C GLY A 260 20.02 0.99 -17.43
N ILE A 261 19.47 0.47 -16.32
CA ILE A 261 20.26 0.10 -15.13
C ILE A 261 21.18 -1.08 -15.43
N LEU A 262 20.67 -2.13 -16.09
CA LEU A 262 21.42 -3.36 -16.38
C LEU A 262 22.53 -3.15 -17.44
N GLU A 263 22.30 -2.30 -18.44
CA GLU A 263 23.28 -2.00 -19.50
C GLU A 263 24.43 -1.12 -18.99
N ASN A 264 24.13 -0.19 -18.06
CA ASN A 264 25.13 0.66 -17.41
C ASN A 264 25.77 0.00 -16.18
N PHE A 265 25.50 -1.29 -15.95
CA PHE A 265 26.00 -2.02 -14.79
C PHE A 265 27.53 -2.15 -14.84
N PRO A 266 28.26 -1.95 -13.73
CA PRO A 266 29.73 -2.05 -13.70
C PRO A 266 30.22 -3.50 -13.83
N MET A 267 30.22 -4.02 -15.06
CA MET A 267 30.53 -5.42 -15.39
C MET A 267 31.96 -5.86 -15.09
N GLN A 268 32.89 -4.93 -14.84
CA GLN A 268 34.28 -5.26 -14.48
C GLN A 268 34.47 -5.39 -12.96
N GLU A 269 33.57 -4.83 -12.17
CA GLU A 269 33.73 -4.71 -10.71
C GLU A 269 32.78 -5.66 -9.94
N GLY A 270 31.80 -6.26 -10.61
CA GLY A 270 30.88 -7.22 -10.01
C GLY A 270 31.42 -8.65 -9.89
N GLY A 271 31.07 -9.34 -8.80
CA GLY A 271 31.31 -10.77 -8.61
C GLY A 271 30.78 -11.61 -9.79
N ARG A 272 31.40 -12.77 -10.07
CA ARG A 272 31.03 -13.63 -11.20
C ARG A 272 29.53 -13.99 -11.19
N ILE A 273 28.98 -14.28 -10.01
CA ILE A 273 27.57 -14.65 -9.83
C ILE A 273 26.67 -13.46 -10.20
N THR A 274 26.94 -12.27 -9.67
CA THR A 274 26.17 -11.06 -9.97
C THR A 274 26.18 -10.73 -11.46
N ARG A 275 27.33 -10.92 -12.14
CA ARG A 275 27.43 -10.74 -13.59
C ARG A 275 26.59 -11.73 -14.39
N ILE A 276 26.57 -12.99 -13.97
CA ILE A 276 25.68 -14.01 -14.57
C ILE A 276 24.22 -13.59 -14.36
N GLN A 277 23.84 -13.17 -13.15
CA GLN A 277 22.46 -12.72 -12.89
C GLN A 277 22.07 -11.50 -13.73
N VAL A 278 22.97 -10.53 -13.92
CA VAL A 278 22.71 -9.38 -14.82
C VAL A 278 22.51 -9.85 -16.26
N GLN A 279 23.36 -10.74 -16.75
CA GLN A 279 23.21 -11.32 -18.09
C GLN A 279 21.90 -12.09 -18.24
N ASP A 280 21.50 -12.88 -17.23
CA ASP A 280 20.25 -13.62 -17.20
C ASP A 280 19.05 -12.66 -17.23
N GLU A 281 19.05 -11.57 -16.46
CA GLU A 281 17.97 -10.57 -16.48
C GLU A 281 17.88 -9.84 -17.83
N ILE A 282 19.01 -9.47 -18.45
CA ILE A 282 19.03 -8.92 -19.81
C ILE A 282 18.48 -9.93 -20.83
N ALA A 283 18.88 -11.20 -20.70
CA ALA A 283 18.41 -12.27 -21.58
C ALA A 283 16.89 -12.46 -21.47
N LYS A 284 16.33 -12.46 -20.25
CA LYS A 284 14.87 -12.54 -20.02
C LYS A 284 14.10 -11.40 -20.67
N LEU A 285 14.63 -10.16 -20.58
CA LEU A 285 14.01 -9.00 -21.22
C LEU A 285 13.99 -9.18 -22.75
N ASN A 286 15.12 -9.55 -23.35
CA ASN A 286 15.24 -9.77 -24.78
C ASN A 286 14.40 -10.95 -25.28
N GLU A 287 14.35 -12.05 -24.53
CA GLU A 287 13.58 -13.25 -24.87
C GLU A 287 12.09 -12.93 -24.94
N SER A 288 11.58 -12.19 -23.96
CA SER A 288 10.16 -11.82 -23.91
C SER A 288 9.77 -10.88 -25.07
N GLU A 289 10.62 -9.90 -25.39
CA GLU A 289 10.42 -9.00 -26.54
C GLU A 289 10.48 -9.77 -27.88
N THR A 290 11.44 -10.71 -28.00
CA THR A 290 11.57 -11.56 -29.18
C THR A 290 10.36 -12.46 -29.36
N GLN A 291 9.87 -13.07 -28.27
CA GLN A 291 8.67 -13.91 -28.29
C GLN A 291 7.42 -13.12 -28.70
N ALA A 292 7.25 -11.90 -28.16
CA ALA A 292 6.16 -11.01 -28.55
C ALA A 292 6.18 -10.70 -30.06
N LYS A 293 7.35 -10.35 -30.59
CA LYS A 293 7.52 -10.10 -32.03
C LYS A 293 7.23 -11.34 -32.87
N GLN A 294 7.81 -12.49 -32.51
CA GLN A 294 7.60 -13.74 -33.26
C GLN A 294 6.13 -14.17 -33.30
N LEU A 295 5.41 -14.06 -32.18
CA LEU A 295 3.98 -14.37 -32.14
C LEU A 295 3.16 -13.39 -32.99
N GLY A 296 3.53 -12.11 -32.96
CA GLY A 296 2.89 -11.10 -33.81
C GLY A 296 3.11 -11.35 -35.31
N ASP A 297 4.34 -11.65 -35.71
CA ASP A 297 4.68 -11.98 -37.10
C ASP A 297 3.97 -13.26 -37.56
N GLN A 298 3.95 -14.29 -36.70
CA GLN A 298 3.23 -15.55 -36.96
C GLN A 298 1.71 -15.32 -37.12
N LEU A 299 1.11 -14.45 -36.31
CA LEU A 299 -0.31 -14.13 -36.42
C LEU A 299 -0.62 -13.44 -37.75
N ARG A 300 0.22 -12.49 -38.18
CA ARG A 300 0.07 -11.82 -39.48
C ARG A 300 0.16 -12.82 -40.63
N GLU A 301 1.13 -13.74 -40.58
CA GLU A 301 1.28 -14.81 -41.58
C GLU A 301 0.04 -15.69 -41.63
N HIS A 302 -0.44 -16.18 -40.50
CA HIS A 302 -1.65 -17.02 -40.45
C HIS A 302 -2.88 -16.31 -41.02
N VAL A 303 -3.11 -15.05 -40.65
CA VAL A 303 -4.27 -14.28 -41.11
C VAL A 303 -4.19 -14.02 -42.62
N SER A 304 -2.98 -13.80 -43.17
CA SER A 304 -2.79 -13.68 -44.62
C SER A 304 -3.04 -14.98 -45.40
N GLY A 305 -2.99 -16.13 -44.73
CA GLY A 305 -3.29 -17.43 -45.31
C GLY A 305 -4.78 -17.79 -45.30
N LEU A 306 -5.63 -16.99 -44.66
CA LEU A 306 -7.08 -17.16 -44.67
C LEU A 306 -7.71 -16.62 -45.97
N ASP A 307 -8.94 -17.03 -46.23
CA ASP A 307 -9.74 -16.45 -47.31
C ASP A 307 -9.93 -14.94 -47.11
N ALA A 308 -9.94 -14.17 -48.20
CA ALA A 308 -10.02 -12.70 -48.13
C ALA A 308 -11.22 -12.17 -47.33
N GLY A 309 -12.36 -12.89 -47.37
CA GLY A 309 -13.55 -12.55 -46.59
C GLY A 309 -13.42 -12.77 -45.09
N GLN A 310 -12.56 -13.69 -44.66
CA GLN A 310 -12.25 -13.97 -43.25
C GLN A 310 -11.10 -13.09 -42.73
N ALA A 311 -10.10 -12.82 -43.57
CA ALA A 311 -8.94 -12.02 -43.20
C ALA A 311 -9.26 -10.53 -43.01
N ALA A 312 -10.09 -9.95 -43.90
CA ALA A 312 -10.34 -8.50 -43.92
C ALA A 312 -10.93 -7.95 -42.61
N PRO A 313 -11.94 -8.59 -41.95
CA PRO A 313 -12.47 -8.13 -40.67
C PRO A 313 -11.46 -8.20 -39.51
N LEU A 314 -10.44 -9.04 -39.61
CA LEU A 314 -9.46 -9.28 -38.54
C LEU A 314 -8.27 -8.31 -38.58
N ALA A 315 -8.06 -7.58 -39.68
CA ALA A 315 -6.90 -6.70 -39.83
C ALA A 315 -6.74 -5.68 -38.67
N PRO A 316 -7.79 -4.97 -38.20
CA PRO A 316 -7.65 -4.02 -37.10
C PRO A 316 -7.24 -4.67 -35.78
N ILE A 317 -7.81 -5.83 -35.44
CA ILE A 317 -7.49 -6.52 -34.19
C ILE A 317 -6.09 -7.13 -34.22
N VAL A 318 -5.61 -7.55 -35.40
CA VAL A 318 -4.23 -8.04 -35.56
C VAL A 318 -3.23 -6.90 -35.37
N ASP A 319 -3.52 -5.71 -35.90
CA ASP A 319 -2.69 -4.52 -35.66
C ASP A 319 -2.67 -4.13 -34.18
N GLU A 320 -3.82 -4.19 -33.51
CA GLU A 320 -3.92 -3.97 -32.05
C GLU A 320 -3.10 -5.02 -31.27
N ILE A 321 -3.27 -6.31 -31.54
CA ILE A 321 -2.54 -7.39 -30.87
C ILE A 321 -1.03 -7.20 -31.07
N THR A 322 -0.59 -7.01 -32.31
CA THR A 322 0.85 -6.93 -32.63
C THR A 322 1.52 -5.69 -32.03
N SER A 323 0.82 -4.56 -31.94
CA SER A 323 1.33 -3.35 -31.28
C SER A 323 1.23 -3.40 -29.76
N GLY A 324 0.23 -4.11 -29.22
CA GLY A 324 0.01 -4.28 -27.78
C GLY A 324 0.73 -5.47 -27.15
N LEU A 325 1.35 -6.34 -27.94
CA LEU A 325 2.11 -7.49 -27.45
C LEU A 325 3.35 -7.03 -26.71
N SER A 326 3.40 -7.40 -25.43
CA SER A 326 4.46 -7.08 -24.49
C SER A 326 4.54 -8.19 -23.45
N PRO A 327 5.55 -8.22 -22.57
CA PRO A 327 5.60 -9.24 -21.52
C PRO A 327 4.39 -9.22 -20.56
N ASP A 328 3.66 -8.09 -20.43
CA ASP A 328 2.43 -8.02 -19.63
C ASP A 328 1.21 -8.63 -20.34
N THR A 329 1.21 -8.66 -21.67
CA THR A 329 0.07 -9.14 -22.47
C THR A 329 0.32 -10.51 -23.12
N LEU A 330 1.58 -10.96 -23.18
CA LEU A 330 1.97 -12.28 -23.64
C LEU A 330 1.15 -13.44 -23.03
N PRO A 331 0.84 -13.45 -21.71
CA PRO A 331 0.02 -14.49 -21.11
C PRO A 331 -1.36 -14.65 -21.77
N ARG A 332 -1.94 -13.58 -22.34
CA ARG A 332 -3.22 -13.60 -23.05
C ARG A 332 -3.19 -14.54 -24.27
N LEU A 333 -2.03 -14.69 -24.92
CA LEU A 333 -1.83 -15.55 -26.10
C LEU A 333 -1.23 -16.92 -25.77
N SER A 334 -1.23 -17.36 -24.51
CA SER A 334 -0.61 -18.62 -24.08
C SER A 334 -1.08 -19.85 -24.87
N ASP A 335 -2.38 -19.98 -25.13
CA ASP A 335 -2.91 -21.09 -25.95
C ASP A 335 -2.45 -21.01 -27.40
N TYR A 336 -2.46 -19.82 -28.00
CA TYR A 336 -1.96 -19.61 -29.36
C TYR A 336 -0.46 -19.87 -29.47
N ALA A 337 0.34 -19.46 -28.48
CA ALA A 337 1.77 -19.73 -28.45
C ALA A 337 2.06 -21.24 -28.42
N ARG A 338 1.24 -22.01 -27.70
CA ARG A 338 1.35 -23.48 -27.60
C ARG A 338 0.85 -24.22 -28.83
N LEU A 339 -0.29 -23.80 -29.38
CA LEU A 339 -1.02 -24.55 -30.40
C LEU A 339 -0.95 -23.97 -31.80
N GLY A 340 -0.54 -22.70 -31.96
CA GLY A 340 -0.52 -21.99 -33.24
C GLY A 340 0.40 -22.62 -34.28
N LYS A 341 1.43 -23.37 -33.88
CA LYS A 341 2.32 -24.07 -34.82
C LYS A 341 1.90 -25.51 -35.12
N SER A 342 0.87 -26.03 -34.45
CA SER A 342 0.43 -27.41 -34.61
C SER A 342 -0.25 -27.61 -35.95
N ALA A 343 0.31 -28.47 -36.81
CA ALA A 343 -0.31 -28.85 -38.09
C ALA A 343 -1.66 -29.58 -37.94
N GLU A 344 -1.98 -30.08 -36.74
CA GLU A 344 -3.22 -30.81 -36.45
C GLU A 344 -4.44 -29.90 -36.29
N ILE A 345 -4.23 -28.61 -36.04
CA ILE A 345 -5.31 -27.63 -35.84
C ILE A 345 -5.50 -26.84 -37.13
N ALA A 346 -6.74 -26.58 -37.55
CA ALA A 346 -7.00 -25.81 -38.76
C ALA A 346 -6.51 -24.36 -38.64
N LEU A 347 -6.24 -23.70 -39.77
CA LEU A 347 -5.62 -22.37 -39.76
C LEU A 347 -6.51 -21.31 -39.12
N ASP A 348 -7.81 -21.35 -39.43
CA ASP A 348 -8.86 -20.53 -38.84
C ASP A 348 -8.97 -20.77 -37.33
N ASP A 349 -8.94 -22.02 -36.88
CA ASP A 349 -8.96 -22.36 -35.45
C ASP A 349 -7.75 -21.77 -34.69
N ARG A 350 -6.57 -21.79 -35.32
CA ARG A 350 -5.37 -21.18 -34.74
C ARG A 350 -5.49 -19.67 -34.62
N VAL A 351 -6.07 -19.00 -35.63
CA VAL A 351 -6.31 -17.55 -35.57
C VAL A 351 -7.34 -17.21 -34.50
N ALA A 352 -8.39 -18.03 -34.35
CA ALA A 352 -9.39 -17.87 -33.31
C ALA A 352 -8.78 -17.92 -31.90
N LEU A 353 -7.85 -18.86 -31.64
CA LEU A 353 -7.13 -18.93 -30.36
C LEU A 353 -6.38 -17.65 -30.02
N ALA A 354 -5.77 -16.98 -31.02
CA ALA A 354 -5.06 -15.73 -30.81
C ALA A 354 -6.01 -14.57 -30.47
N VAL A 355 -7.06 -14.41 -31.28
CA VAL A 355 -8.04 -13.32 -31.12
C VAL A 355 -8.85 -13.49 -29.83
N ALA A 356 -9.37 -14.69 -29.58
CA ALA A 356 -10.11 -14.97 -28.36
C ALA A 356 -9.22 -14.91 -27.12
N GLY A 357 -7.96 -15.37 -27.19
CA GLY A 357 -6.99 -15.20 -26.10
C GLY A 357 -6.73 -13.73 -25.75
N TRP A 358 -6.61 -12.87 -26.77
CA TRP A 358 -6.45 -11.43 -26.55
C TRP A 358 -7.66 -10.78 -25.85
N LEU A 359 -8.87 -11.18 -26.24
CA LEU A 359 -10.14 -10.60 -25.79
C LEU A 359 -10.67 -11.20 -24.47
N LEU A 360 -10.44 -12.48 -24.21
CA LEU A 360 -10.97 -13.25 -23.06
C LEU A 360 -9.89 -13.70 -22.07
N GLY A 361 -8.62 -13.43 -22.39
CA GLY A 361 -7.46 -13.76 -21.57
C GLY A 361 -6.98 -15.20 -21.73
N SER A 362 -5.98 -15.57 -20.94
CA SER A 362 -5.37 -16.90 -20.94
C SER A 362 -6.40 -18.01 -20.69
N GLY A 363 -6.25 -19.16 -21.37
CA GLY A 363 -7.13 -20.31 -21.15
C GLY A 363 -8.55 -20.08 -21.67
N SER A 364 -8.74 -19.25 -22.70
CA SER A 364 -10.03 -19.13 -23.37
C SER A 364 -10.37 -20.40 -24.13
N GLY A 365 -9.37 -21.00 -24.81
CA GLY A 365 -9.51 -22.24 -25.56
C GLY A 365 -10.48 -22.16 -26.75
N GLU A 366 -11.02 -20.98 -27.05
CA GLU A 366 -11.99 -20.77 -28.12
C GLU A 366 -11.30 -20.89 -29.49
N GLN A 367 -11.79 -21.83 -30.30
CA GLN A 367 -11.23 -22.19 -31.61
C GLN A 367 -12.19 -21.77 -32.74
N ASN A 368 -13.42 -21.38 -32.44
CA ASN A 368 -14.35 -20.98 -33.49
C ASN A 368 -14.05 -19.55 -33.98
N LEU A 369 -13.57 -19.42 -35.23
CA LEU A 369 -13.24 -18.13 -35.83
C LEU A 369 -14.45 -17.20 -35.95
N SER A 370 -15.66 -17.73 -36.16
CA SER A 370 -16.90 -16.92 -36.20
C SER A 370 -17.15 -16.27 -34.85
N VAL A 371 -17.05 -17.05 -33.76
CA VAL A 371 -17.20 -16.56 -32.39
C VAL A 371 -16.11 -15.55 -32.06
N ALA A 372 -14.85 -15.86 -32.37
CA ALA A 372 -13.72 -14.95 -32.13
C ALA A 372 -13.88 -13.61 -32.87
N THR A 373 -14.41 -13.64 -34.09
CA THR A 373 -14.70 -12.42 -34.86
C THR A 373 -15.85 -11.63 -34.24
N ALA A 374 -16.92 -12.31 -33.79
CA ALA A 374 -18.05 -11.67 -33.11
C ALA A 374 -17.63 -11.01 -31.78
N LEU A 375 -16.68 -11.60 -31.05
CA LEU A 375 -16.15 -11.06 -29.80
C LEU A 375 -15.51 -9.67 -29.96
N ILE A 376 -14.97 -9.34 -31.14
CA ILE A 376 -14.42 -8.01 -31.43
C ILE A 376 -15.53 -6.95 -31.32
N ALA A 377 -16.67 -7.20 -31.97
CA ALA A 377 -17.83 -6.32 -31.90
C ALA A 377 -18.44 -6.26 -30.50
N VAL A 378 -18.48 -7.39 -29.79
CA VAL A 378 -18.93 -7.43 -28.39
C VAL A 378 -18.04 -6.56 -27.50
N ARG A 379 -16.72 -6.66 -27.64
CA ARG A 379 -15.76 -5.82 -26.89
C ARG A 379 -16.02 -4.34 -27.12
N ASP A 380 -16.16 -3.93 -28.37
CA ASP A 380 -16.35 -2.52 -28.71
C ASP A 380 -17.66 -1.98 -28.16
N LEU A 381 -18.74 -2.75 -28.25
CA LEU A 381 -20.05 -2.41 -27.68
C LEU A 381 -20.01 -2.36 -26.15
N VAL A 382 -19.34 -3.30 -25.49
CA VAL A 382 -19.17 -3.31 -24.03
C VAL A 382 -18.37 -2.08 -23.58
N ALA A 383 -17.24 -1.79 -24.23
CA ALA A 383 -16.44 -0.60 -23.93
C ALA A 383 -17.25 0.69 -24.12
N GLU A 384 -18.02 0.78 -25.21
CA GLU A 384 -18.93 1.91 -25.46
C GLU A 384 -20.02 2.03 -24.39
N TYR A 385 -20.63 0.91 -23.97
CA TYR A 385 -21.64 0.90 -22.91
C TYR A 385 -21.09 1.47 -21.60
N LEU A 386 -19.86 1.09 -21.24
CA LEU A 386 -19.21 1.56 -20.02
C LEU A 386 -18.80 3.04 -20.08
N GLY A 387 -18.53 3.56 -21.29
CA GLY A 387 -18.07 4.94 -21.51
C GLY A 387 -19.18 5.95 -21.80
N THR A 388 -20.39 5.51 -22.19
CA THR A 388 -21.45 6.43 -22.59
C THR A 388 -22.40 6.82 -21.45
N ASP A 389 -22.62 8.11 -21.29
CA ASP A 389 -23.59 8.65 -20.33
C ASP A 389 -25.03 8.61 -20.84
N ASP A 390 -25.26 8.41 -22.15
CA ASP A 390 -26.58 8.38 -22.78
C ASP A 390 -27.34 7.05 -22.47
N PRO A 391 -28.44 7.09 -21.69
CA PRO A 391 -29.23 5.90 -21.40
C PRO A 391 -29.88 5.27 -22.64
N GLY A 392 -30.28 6.08 -23.62
CA GLY A 392 -30.86 5.59 -24.87
C GLY A 392 -29.85 4.83 -25.70
N ARG A 393 -28.60 5.31 -25.75
CA ARG A 393 -27.50 4.59 -26.38
C ARG A 393 -27.19 3.27 -25.68
N ARG A 394 -27.17 3.25 -24.34
CA ARG A 394 -26.98 2.01 -23.57
C ARG A 394 -28.05 0.96 -23.87
N ALA A 395 -29.32 1.36 -23.93
CA ALA A 395 -30.41 0.46 -24.31
C ALA A 395 -30.23 -0.10 -25.73
N ALA A 396 -29.85 0.74 -26.69
CA ALA A 396 -29.59 0.30 -28.06
C ALA A 396 -28.39 -0.67 -28.18
N ILE A 397 -27.36 -0.50 -27.34
CA ILE A 397 -26.22 -1.41 -27.26
C ILE A 397 -26.67 -2.78 -26.74
N LEU A 398 -27.50 -2.83 -25.69
CA LEU A 398 -28.02 -4.09 -25.16
C LEU A 398 -28.81 -4.89 -26.20
N GLU A 399 -29.68 -4.23 -26.98
CA GLU A 399 -30.41 -4.90 -28.07
C GLU A 399 -29.48 -5.47 -29.14
N LYS A 400 -28.39 -4.77 -29.47
CA LYS A 400 -27.38 -5.28 -30.41
C LYS A 400 -26.64 -6.49 -29.83
N LEU A 401 -26.20 -6.40 -28.57
CA LEU A 401 -25.49 -7.48 -27.90
C LEU A 401 -26.30 -8.79 -27.91
N ARG A 402 -27.62 -8.72 -27.68
CA ARG A 402 -28.52 -9.90 -27.74
C ARG A 402 -28.50 -10.66 -29.07
N THR A 403 -28.08 -10.03 -30.16
CA THR A 403 -28.01 -10.65 -31.51
C THR A 403 -26.65 -11.27 -31.83
N LEU A 404 -25.64 -11.07 -30.98
CA LEU A 404 -24.27 -11.52 -31.23
C LEU A 404 -23.99 -12.83 -30.49
N GLU A 405 -23.44 -13.81 -31.20
CA GLU A 405 -23.11 -15.14 -30.67
C GLU A 405 -22.07 -15.07 -29.52
N GLY A 406 -21.21 -14.05 -29.51
CA GLY A 406 -20.19 -13.83 -28.47
C GLY A 406 -20.66 -13.08 -27.23
N ALA A 407 -21.92 -12.67 -27.14
CA ALA A 407 -22.45 -11.85 -26.03
C ALA A 407 -22.96 -12.70 -24.85
N GLN A 408 -22.30 -13.82 -24.57
CA GLN A 408 -22.60 -14.65 -23.41
C GLN A 408 -22.03 -14.01 -22.14
N ALA A 409 -22.72 -14.18 -21.00
CA ALA A 409 -22.32 -13.58 -19.73
C ALA A 409 -20.90 -14.00 -19.31
N GLU A 410 -20.55 -15.26 -19.52
CA GLU A 410 -19.22 -15.83 -19.26
C GLU A 410 -18.12 -15.13 -20.08
N TYR A 411 -18.39 -14.83 -21.35
CA TYR A 411 -17.44 -14.16 -22.23
C TYR A 411 -17.28 -12.68 -21.85
N VAL A 412 -18.38 -11.99 -21.55
CA VAL A 412 -18.33 -10.59 -21.11
C VAL A 412 -17.61 -10.48 -19.76
N ASP A 413 -17.89 -11.35 -18.79
CA ASP A 413 -17.24 -11.36 -17.47
C ASP A 413 -15.72 -11.56 -17.58
N ARG A 414 -15.26 -12.45 -18.48
CA ARG A 414 -13.83 -12.64 -18.77
C ARG A 414 -13.19 -11.47 -19.52
N MET A 415 -13.97 -10.78 -20.35
CA MET A 415 -13.51 -9.66 -21.16
C MET A 415 -13.36 -8.37 -20.35
N LEU A 416 -14.28 -8.09 -19.42
CA LEU A 416 -14.32 -6.86 -18.64
C LEU A 416 -12.96 -6.46 -18.02
N PRO A 417 -12.21 -7.35 -17.33
CA PRO A 417 -10.92 -7.00 -16.73
C PRO A 417 -9.83 -6.62 -17.74
N LEU A 418 -9.99 -7.01 -19.00
CA LEU A 418 -8.97 -6.91 -20.05
C LEU A 418 -9.15 -5.68 -20.94
N LEU A 419 -10.30 -5.01 -20.81
CA LEU A 419 -10.61 -3.77 -21.51
C LEU A 419 -9.60 -2.69 -21.14
N GLN A 420 -9.26 -1.84 -22.11
CA GLN A 420 -8.63 -0.56 -21.80
C GLN A 420 -9.62 0.35 -21.07
N PRO A 421 -9.15 1.38 -20.34
CA PRO A 421 -10.03 2.35 -19.70
C PRO A 421 -11.01 2.97 -20.73
N PRO A 422 -12.33 2.95 -20.46
CA PRO A 422 -13.34 3.34 -21.44
C PRO A 422 -13.43 4.86 -21.70
N LEU A 423 -12.87 5.70 -20.81
CA LEU A 423 -12.92 7.14 -20.94
C LEU A 423 -11.53 7.73 -21.25
N PRO A 424 -11.43 8.68 -22.21
CA PRO A 424 -10.21 9.44 -22.41
C PRO A 424 -9.97 10.42 -21.25
N TRP A 425 -8.79 11.03 -21.18
CA TRP A 425 -8.55 12.14 -20.26
C TRP A 425 -9.35 13.39 -20.69
N PRO A 426 -9.89 14.19 -19.75
CA PRO A 426 -10.53 15.45 -20.08
C PRO A 426 -9.55 16.44 -20.73
N GLU A 427 -10.04 17.28 -21.64
CA GLU A 427 -9.22 18.34 -22.25
C GLU A 427 -8.68 19.30 -21.18
N GLY A 428 -7.39 19.65 -21.27
CA GLY A 428 -6.74 20.54 -20.31
C GLY A 428 -6.42 19.94 -18.94
N SER A 429 -6.74 18.65 -18.70
CA SER A 429 -6.45 17.99 -17.42
C SER A 429 -4.97 17.67 -17.22
N ALA A 430 -4.20 17.49 -18.30
CA ALA A 430 -2.77 17.20 -18.23
C ALA A 430 -1.99 18.41 -17.71
N VAL A 431 -1.12 18.19 -16.73
CA VAL A 431 -0.28 19.25 -16.15
C VAL A 431 0.96 19.45 -17.01
N GLU A 432 1.13 20.66 -17.55
CA GLU A 432 2.27 20.98 -18.43
C GLU A 432 3.61 20.75 -17.72
N GLY A 433 4.51 20.05 -18.39
CA GLY A 433 5.85 19.76 -17.86
C GLY A 433 5.90 18.66 -16.80
N ALA A 434 4.82 17.93 -16.53
CA ALA A 434 4.80 16.79 -15.62
C ALA A 434 4.14 15.55 -16.26
N ASP A 435 4.96 14.66 -16.81
CA ASP A 435 4.45 13.48 -17.52
C ASP A 435 3.62 12.55 -16.61
N GLY A 436 2.51 12.04 -17.16
CA GLY A 436 1.54 11.20 -16.45
C GLY A 436 0.81 11.89 -15.30
N PHE A 437 0.90 13.21 -15.14
CA PHE A 437 0.24 13.97 -14.08
C PHE A 437 -1.00 14.71 -14.60
N TYR A 438 -2.16 14.46 -13.98
CA TYR A 438 -3.43 15.06 -14.38
C TYR A 438 -4.18 15.65 -13.18
N SER A 439 -4.87 16.76 -13.41
CA SER A 439 -5.87 17.34 -12.51
C SER A 439 -7.24 17.24 -13.18
N VAL A 440 -8.17 16.54 -12.53
CA VAL A 440 -9.45 16.15 -13.12
C VAL A 440 -10.61 16.74 -12.31
N ASP A 441 -11.51 17.39 -13.02
CA ASP A 441 -12.80 17.87 -12.51
C ASP A 441 -13.93 17.10 -13.21
N THR A 442 -14.73 16.37 -12.43
CA THR A 442 -15.91 15.65 -12.93
C THR A 442 -17.19 16.46 -12.78
N GLY A 443 -17.12 17.67 -12.24
CA GLY A 443 -18.24 18.49 -11.78
C GLY A 443 -18.74 18.08 -10.38
N ALA A 444 -18.67 16.79 -10.03
CA ALA A 444 -19.03 16.27 -8.71
C ALA A 444 -17.83 16.12 -7.76
N ALA A 445 -16.64 15.89 -8.31
CA ALA A 445 -15.42 15.71 -7.53
C ALA A 445 -14.19 16.25 -8.28
N LEU A 446 -13.22 16.72 -7.50
CA LEU A 446 -11.90 17.17 -7.96
C LEU A 446 -10.84 16.20 -7.45
N TYR A 447 -9.89 15.81 -8.30
CA TYR A 447 -8.76 14.99 -7.87
C TYR A 447 -7.52 15.19 -8.74
N ALA A 448 -6.36 14.94 -8.15
CA ALA A 448 -5.09 14.82 -8.87
C ALA A 448 -4.73 13.35 -9.06
N ILE A 449 -4.08 12.98 -10.16
CA ILE A 449 -3.62 11.60 -10.41
C ILE A 449 -2.24 11.59 -11.06
N GLN A 450 -1.36 10.72 -10.55
CA GLN A 450 -0.05 10.44 -11.14
C GLN A 450 0.01 9.00 -11.64
N LEU A 451 0.30 8.84 -12.93
CA LEU A 451 0.61 7.55 -13.55
C LEU A 451 2.11 7.22 -13.37
N PRO A 452 2.47 5.94 -13.22
CA PRO A 452 3.88 5.55 -13.14
C PRO A 452 4.60 5.75 -14.49
N PRO A 453 5.95 5.85 -14.49
CA PRO A 453 6.73 5.87 -15.72
C PRO A 453 6.45 4.64 -16.60
N GLU A 454 6.55 4.81 -17.92
CA GLU A 454 6.26 3.76 -18.91
C GLU A 454 4.83 3.18 -18.80
N TYR A 455 3.87 3.97 -18.30
CA TYR A 455 2.48 3.55 -18.20
C TYR A 455 1.89 3.13 -19.56
N THR A 456 1.19 2.00 -19.56
CA THR A 456 0.43 1.46 -20.69
C THR A 456 -0.96 1.01 -20.22
N PRO A 457 -2.06 1.35 -20.92
CA PRO A 457 -3.41 0.96 -20.51
C PRO A 457 -3.68 -0.56 -20.61
N LEU A 458 -2.78 -1.34 -21.21
CA LEU A 458 -2.91 -2.80 -21.35
C LEU A 458 -2.43 -3.58 -20.12
N ARG A 459 -1.73 -2.93 -19.19
CA ARG A 459 -1.28 -3.49 -17.91
C ARG A 459 -2.22 -3.05 -16.80
N SER A 460 -2.41 -3.87 -15.77
CA SER A 460 -3.20 -3.53 -14.57
C SER A 460 -2.28 -3.04 -13.45
N TYR A 461 -2.55 -1.86 -12.88
CA TYR A 461 -1.68 -1.18 -11.92
C TYR A 461 -2.31 -1.14 -10.53
N PRO A 462 -1.52 -1.36 -9.46
CA PRO A 462 -2.00 -1.08 -8.12
C PRO A 462 -2.19 0.43 -7.94
N CYS A 463 -3.05 0.81 -7.00
CA CYS A 463 -3.37 2.22 -6.75
C CYS A 463 -3.33 2.54 -5.25
N VAL A 464 -2.78 3.71 -4.91
CA VAL A 464 -3.01 4.35 -3.62
C VAL A 464 -3.95 5.54 -3.83
N VAL A 465 -5.07 5.54 -3.11
CA VAL A 465 -5.94 6.69 -2.95
C VAL A 465 -5.49 7.42 -1.69
N SER A 466 -4.95 8.64 -1.82
CA SER A 466 -4.32 9.36 -0.71
C SER A 466 -5.03 10.67 -0.41
N LEU A 467 -5.55 10.79 0.80
CA LEU A 467 -6.36 11.91 1.26
C LEU A 467 -5.50 12.95 1.98
N HIS A 468 -5.60 14.20 1.54
CA HIS A 468 -4.86 15.31 2.12
C HIS A 468 -5.32 15.63 3.55
N GLY A 469 -4.43 16.19 4.37
CA GLY A 469 -4.79 16.68 5.70
C GLY A 469 -5.57 17.99 5.67
N ALA A 470 -6.04 18.42 6.85
CA ALA A 470 -6.73 19.68 7.07
C ALA A 470 -6.05 20.88 6.36
N GLY A 471 -6.77 21.54 5.45
CA GLY A 471 -6.27 22.70 4.71
C GLY A 471 -5.08 22.43 3.76
N GLY A 472 -4.71 21.17 3.56
CA GLY A 472 -3.70 20.75 2.58
C GLY A 472 -4.27 20.59 1.17
N TYR A 473 -3.38 20.29 0.21
CA TYR A 473 -3.73 20.13 -1.19
C TYR A 473 -3.60 18.66 -1.64
N ALA A 474 -4.32 18.29 -2.71
CA ALA A 474 -4.23 16.95 -3.28
C ALA A 474 -2.81 16.64 -3.80
N GLU A 475 -2.15 17.64 -4.37
CA GLU A 475 -0.80 17.59 -4.92
C GLU A 475 0.25 17.25 -3.86
N ASP A 476 0.04 17.66 -2.59
CA ASP A 476 0.94 17.31 -1.50
C ASP A 476 1.00 15.78 -1.29
N GLN A 477 -0.12 15.08 -1.54
CA GLN A 477 -0.18 13.63 -1.47
C GLN A 477 0.52 12.95 -2.65
N ILE A 478 0.41 13.55 -3.84
CA ILE A 478 1.17 13.10 -5.03
C ILE A 478 2.67 13.26 -4.78
N ASP A 479 3.10 14.41 -4.27
CA ASP A 479 4.50 14.68 -3.92
C ASP A 479 5.02 13.71 -2.85
N TRP A 480 4.20 13.33 -1.87
CA TRP A 480 4.60 12.41 -0.81
C TRP A 480 4.84 10.99 -1.33
N TRP A 481 3.92 10.46 -2.14
CA TRP A 481 3.98 9.09 -2.66
C TRP A 481 4.90 8.95 -3.88
N ALA A 482 4.70 9.81 -4.89
CA ALA A 482 5.42 9.75 -6.16
C ALA A 482 6.70 10.60 -6.16
N GLY A 483 6.96 11.39 -5.11
CA GLY A 483 8.08 12.31 -5.06
C GLY A 483 7.82 13.58 -5.87
N LYS A 484 8.56 14.65 -5.56
CA LYS A 484 8.54 15.88 -6.35
C LYS A 484 8.99 15.63 -7.79
N TYR A 485 8.45 16.42 -8.71
CA TYR A 485 8.88 16.36 -10.10
C TYR A 485 10.35 16.74 -10.24
N SER A 486 11.10 15.95 -10.99
CA SER A 486 12.52 16.18 -11.27
C SER A 486 12.68 16.61 -12.72
N GLU A 487 12.98 17.89 -12.94
CA GLU A 487 13.25 18.43 -14.28
C GLU A 487 14.42 17.72 -14.97
N HIS A 488 15.45 17.33 -14.21
CA HIS A 488 16.60 16.60 -14.73
C HIS A 488 16.22 15.23 -15.31
N ASN A 489 15.30 14.52 -14.66
CA ASN A 489 14.87 13.18 -15.08
C ASN A 489 13.62 13.20 -15.95
N GLY A 490 12.96 14.37 -16.12
CA GLY A 490 11.68 14.49 -16.81
C GLY A 490 10.53 13.72 -16.16
N ALA A 491 10.68 13.33 -14.88
CA ALA A 491 9.76 12.40 -14.22
C ALA A 491 9.77 12.54 -12.69
N ARG A 492 8.73 12.01 -12.05
CA ARG A 492 8.66 11.80 -10.60
C ARG A 492 9.32 10.48 -10.22
N MET A 493 10.22 10.50 -9.24
CA MET A 493 11.10 9.36 -8.90
C MET A 493 10.92 8.81 -7.47
N GLY A 494 9.85 9.21 -6.78
CA GLY A 494 9.48 8.70 -5.47
C GLY A 494 8.95 7.26 -5.52
N HIS A 495 8.64 6.70 -4.36
CA HIS A 495 8.42 5.26 -4.22
C HIS A 495 7.22 4.71 -4.98
N ALA A 496 6.14 5.49 -5.17
CA ALA A 496 5.02 5.05 -6.00
C ALA A 496 5.43 4.89 -7.46
N SER A 497 6.15 5.87 -8.01
CA SER A 497 6.73 5.78 -9.35
C SER A 497 7.68 4.59 -9.45
N ARG A 498 8.53 4.35 -8.45
CA ARG A 498 9.47 3.22 -8.43
C ARG A 498 8.75 1.87 -8.52
N ASN A 499 7.73 1.66 -7.68
CA ASN A 499 7.00 0.40 -7.55
C ASN A 499 5.83 0.25 -8.55
N GLY A 500 5.68 1.18 -9.50
CA GLY A 500 4.64 1.11 -10.53
C GLY A 500 3.23 1.27 -10.00
N PHE A 501 3.03 2.09 -8.96
CA PHE A 501 1.71 2.43 -8.42
C PHE A 501 1.16 3.69 -9.09
N ILE A 502 -0.16 3.70 -9.30
CA ILE A 502 -0.91 4.92 -9.60
C ILE A 502 -1.27 5.60 -8.27
N VAL A 503 -1.09 6.92 -8.19
CA VAL A 503 -1.51 7.69 -7.00
C VAL A 503 -2.70 8.56 -7.39
N VAL A 504 -3.84 8.38 -6.73
CA VAL A 504 -5.03 9.21 -6.87
C VAL A 504 -5.19 10.02 -5.59
N ALA A 505 -5.30 11.34 -5.70
CA ALA A 505 -5.48 12.25 -4.57
C ALA A 505 -6.78 13.05 -4.71
N PRO A 506 -7.89 12.54 -4.15
CA PRO A 506 -9.17 13.25 -4.12
C PRO A 506 -9.15 14.49 -3.22
N VAL A 507 -9.89 15.51 -3.63
CA VAL A 507 -10.28 16.64 -2.77
C VAL A 507 -11.58 16.27 -2.07
N TRP A 508 -11.47 15.71 -0.87
CA TRP A 508 -12.63 15.30 -0.07
C TRP A 508 -13.34 16.50 0.58
N SER A 509 -12.57 17.53 0.92
CA SER A 509 -13.03 18.68 1.69
C SER A 509 -13.67 19.78 0.82
N ARG A 510 -14.52 20.62 1.43
CA ARG A 510 -14.91 21.91 0.83
C ARG A 510 -13.84 22.97 1.12
N SER A 511 -13.85 24.06 0.34
CA SER A 511 -12.94 25.19 0.57
C SER A 511 -13.02 25.68 2.02
N GLN A 512 -11.85 25.87 2.65
CA GLN A 512 -11.67 26.32 4.04
C GLN A 512 -12.16 25.36 5.14
N GLN A 513 -12.61 24.15 4.80
CA GLN A 513 -12.91 23.13 5.81
C GLN A 513 -11.64 22.71 6.54
N ARG A 514 -11.72 22.64 7.86
CA ARG A 514 -10.57 22.35 8.74
C ARG A 514 -10.60 20.94 9.29
N ASP A 515 -11.79 20.41 9.55
CA ASP A 515 -11.97 19.12 10.21
C ASP A 515 -12.77 18.20 9.31
N TYR A 516 -12.52 16.90 9.39
CA TYR A 516 -13.33 15.89 8.70
C TYR A 516 -14.70 15.77 9.38
N GLU A 517 -15.78 15.95 8.62
CA GLU A 517 -17.13 16.07 9.19
C GLU A 517 -17.89 14.73 9.23
N TYR A 518 -17.32 13.68 8.63
CA TYR A 518 -17.88 12.33 8.51
C TYR A 518 -19.14 12.26 7.63
N THR A 519 -19.36 13.24 6.76
CA THR A 519 -20.59 13.33 5.97
C THR A 519 -20.61 12.37 4.78
N PRO A 520 -21.80 11.91 4.34
CA PRO A 520 -21.92 11.11 3.12
C PRO A 520 -21.38 11.83 1.87
N LEU A 521 -21.42 13.16 1.84
CA LEU A 521 -20.91 13.95 0.72
C LEU A 521 -19.37 13.92 0.62
N GLU A 522 -18.66 13.91 1.75
CA GLU A 522 -17.20 13.74 1.75
C GLU A 522 -16.81 12.35 1.23
N HIS A 523 -17.58 11.31 1.62
CA HIS A 523 -17.43 9.96 1.07
C HIS A 523 -17.70 9.93 -0.43
N GLU A 524 -18.79 10.54 -0.87
CA GLU A 524 -19.18 10.60 -2.28
C GLU A 524 -18.09 11.22 -3.15
N ARG A 525 -17.49 12.35 -2.73
CA ARG A 525 -16.37 12.97 -3.47
C ARG A 525 -15.22 12.00 -3.67
N ILE A 526 -14.83 11.29 -2.63
CA ILE A 526 -13.74 10.30 -2.71
C ILE A 526 -14.12 9.15 -3.64
N LEU A 527 -15.30 8.55 -3.44
CA LEU A 527 -15.77 7.41 -4.23
C LEU A 527 -15.96 7.76 -5.72
N VAL A 528 -16.45 8.95 -6.04
CA VAL A 528 -16.58 9.45 -7.42
C VAL A 528 -15.21 9.63 -8.05
N SER A 529 -14.24 10.25 -7.36
CA SER A 529 -12.87 10.40 -7.86
C SER A 529 -12.22 9.05 -8.17
N VAL A 530 -12.33 8.08 -7.27
CA VAL A 530 -11.75 6.73 -7.47
C VAL A 530 -12.40 6.04 -8.66
N ARG A 531 -13.73 6.06 -8.75
CA ARG A 531 -14.46 5.42 -9.86
C ARG A 531 -14.16 6.10 -11.19
N ASP A 532 -14.05 7.43 -11.25
CA ASP A 532 -13.66 8.15 -12.47
C ASP A 532 -12.22 7.83 -12.86
N ALA A 533 -11.28 7.79 -11.92
CA ALA A 533 -9.91 7.38 -12.17
C ALA A 533 -9.84 5.95 -12.75
N MET A 534 -10.63 5.00 -12.24
CA MET A 534 -10.71 3.62 -12.76
C MET A 534 -11.30 3.54 -14.19
N ARG A 535 -12.06 4.56 -14.63
CA ARG A 535 -12.58 4.66 -16.00
C ARG A 535 -11.57 5.28 -16.98
N ARG A 536 -10.55 6.00 -16.49
CA ARG A 536 -9.54 6.71 -17.30
C ARG A 536 -8.16 6.08 -17.26
N ALA A 537 -7.85 5.36 -16.18
CA ALA A 537 -6.59 4.68 -15.95
C ALA A 537 -6.79 3.20 -15.63
N SER A 538 -5.82 2.37 -16.00
CA SER A 538 -5.89 0.91 -15.82
C SER A 538 -5.54 0.51 -14.38
N ILE A 539 -6.46 0.79 -13.47
CA ILE A 539 -6.33 0.47 -12.05
C ILE A 539 -6.85 -0.95 -11.78
N ASP A 540 -6.05 -1.71 -11.03
CA ASP A 540 -6.39 -3.00 -10.45
C ASP A 540 -7.36 -2.79 -9.28
N SER A 541 -8.65 -3.09 -9.46
CA SER A 541 -9.69 -2.96 -8.43
C SER A 541 -9.47 -3.86 -7.20
N ASP A 542 -8.58 -4.86 -7.28
CA ASP A 542 -8.21 -5.70 -6.14
C ASP A 542 -6.99 -5.16 -5.38
N ARG A 543 -6.33 -4.11 -5.88
CA ARG A 543 -5.11 -3.52 -5.28
C ARG A 543 -5.23 -2.01 -5.16
N VAL A 544 -6.37 -1.57 -4.65
CA VAL A 544 -6.63 -0.17 -4.27
C VAL A 544 -6.46 -0.02 -2.76
N PHE A 545 -5.45 0.75 -2.34
CA PHE A 545 -5.16 1.04 -0.95
C PHE A 545 -5.64 2.44 -0.60
N LEU A 546 -6.21 2.62 0.59
CA LEU A 546 -6.69 3.93 1.04
C LEU A 546 -5.77 4.48 2.13
N SER A 547 -5.23 5.67 1.89
CA SER A 547 -4.27 6.33 2.78
C SER A 547 -4.70 7.77 3.06
N GLY A 548 -4.17 8.36 4.13
CA GLY A 548 -4.31 9.80 4.33
C GLY A 548 -3.54 10.32 5.52
N HIS A 549 -3.38 11.64 5.57
CA HIS A 549 -2.65 12.33 6.63
C HIS A 549 -3.61 13.16 7.50
N GLY A 550 -3.48 13.09 8.84
CA GLY A 550 -4.31 13.88 9.76
C GLY A 550 -5.80 13.61 9.55
N GLU A 551 -6.57 14.66 9.27
CA GLU A 551 -8.00 14.56 8.91
C GLU A 551 -8.25 13.70 7.66
N GLY A 552 -7.34 13.71 6.68
CA GLY A 552 -7.41 12.78 5.55
C GLY A 552 -7.15 11.34 5.98
N GLY A 553 -6.32 11.12 7.00
CA GLY A 553 -6.10 9.81 7.61
C GLY A 553 -7.33 9.33 8.37
N THR A 554 -8.02 10.23 9.08
CA THR A 554 -9.30 9.97 9.72
C THR A 554 -10.38 9.62 8.69
N ALA A 555 -10.47 10.38 7.60
CA ALA A 555 -11.38 10.09 6.49
C ALA A 555 -11.09 8.74 5.83
N ALA A 556 -9.79 8.41 5.65
CA ALA A 556 -9.36 7.12 5.13
C ALA A 556 -9.80 5.98 6.04
N TRP A 557 -9.66 6.14 7.36
CA TRP A 557 -10.06 5.14 8.35
C TRP A 557 -11.58 4.90 8.32
N ASP A 558 -12.37 5.96 8.37
CA ASP A 558 -13.84 5.88 8.34
C ASP A 558 -14.36 5.28 7.04
N LEU A 559 -13.88 5.76 5.88
CA LEU A 559 -14.31 5.25 4.58
C LEU A 559 -13.90 3.78 4.36
N ALA A 560 -12.72 3.37 4.85
CA ALA A 560 -12.28 1.98 4.75
C ALA A 560 -13.20 1.04 5.54
N LEU A 561 -13.65 1.45 6.74
CA LEU A 561 -14.56 0.64 7.54
C LEU A 561 -16.02 0.72 7.07
N ALA A 562 -16.43 1.83 6.46
CA ALA A 562 -17.77 1.98 5.86
C ALA A 562 -17.94 1.10 4.62
N HIS A 563 -16.88 0.97 3.81
CA HIS A 563 -16.85 0.16 2.59
C HIS A 563 -15.69 -0.85 2.63
N PRO A 564 -15.71 -1.82 3.57
CA PRO A 564 -14.64 -2.81 3.68
C PRO A 564 -14.58 -3.73 2.47
N ASP A 565 -15.65 -3.72 1.67
CA ASP A 565 -15.71 -4.43 0.43
C ASP A 565 -14.79 -3.84 -0.62
N MET A 566 -14.34 -2.57 -0.58
CA MET A 566 -13.67 -1.90 -1.71
C MET A 566 -12.14 -1.96 -1.69
N TRP A 567 -11.50 -2.07 -0.53
CA TRP A 567 -10.08 -1.76 -0.37
C TRP A 567 -9.21 -3.00 -0.15
N ALA A 568 -7.97 -2.95 -0.62
CA ALA A 568 -6.94 -3.95 -0.33
C ALA A 568 -6.31 -3.75 1.07
N GLY A 569 -6.44 -2.54 1.62
CA GLY A 569 -5.98 -2.19 2.96
C GLY A 569 -5.99 -0.68 3.19
N MET A 570 -5.86 -0.26 4.45
CA MET A 570 -5.83 1.15 4.84
C MET A 570 -4.53 1.57 5.54
N ILE A 571 -4.12 2.81 5.31
CA ILE A 571 -2.89 3.43 5.83
C ILE A 571 -3.19 4.82 6.43
N PRO A 572 -3.80 4.89 7.61
CA PRO A 572 -4.01 6.17 8.29
C PRO A 572 -2.72 6.67 8.94
N ILE A 573 -2.32 7.91 8.63
CA ILE A 573 -1.10 8.55 9.14
C ILE A 573 -1.46 9.75 10.01
N ASN A 574 -1.16 9.70 11.31
CA ASN A 574 -1.59 10.66 12.34
C ASN A 574 -3.10 10.94 12.35
N ALA A 575 -3.90 9.90 12.11
CA ALA A 575 -5.36 10.01 12.16
C ALA A 575 -5.87 10.16 13.59
N ASN A 576 -7.08 10.71 13.70
CA ASN A 576 -7.83 10.89 14.95
C ASN A 576 -9.26 10.37 14.75
N PRO A 577 -9.44 9.03 14.72
CA PRO A 577 -10.74 8.41 14.48
C PRO A 577 -11.74 8.73 15.60
N ASP A 578 -12.95 9.15 15.23
CA ASP A 578 -14.06 9.47 16.12
C ASP A 578 -15.39 8.98 15.49
N LYS A 579 -16.53 9.34 16.07
CA LYS A 579 -17.89 9.12 15.58
C LYS A 579 -18.12 7.69 15.08
N THR A 580 -18.35 7.50 13.79
CA THR A 580 -18.72 6.24 13.14
C THR A 580 -17.67 5.15 13.31
N VAL A 581 -16.38 5.51 13.36
CA VAL A 581 -15.28 4.53 13.40
C VAL A 581 -15.39 3.65 14.65
N HIS A 582 -15.76 4.21 15.80
CA HIS A 582 -15.97 3.48 17.07
C HIS A 582 -17.09 2.43 17.01
N HIS A 583 -17.94 2.48 16.00
CA HIS A 583 -19.10 1.60 15.88
C HIS A 583 -18.96 0.54 14.78
N TYR A 584 -17.84 0.53 14.06
CA TYR A 584 -17.57 -0.34 12.91
C TYR A 584 -16.49 -1.41 13.15
N GLU A 585 -16.26 -1.85 14.39
CA GLU A 585 -15.33 -2.98 14.71
C GLU A 585 -15.70 -4.28 13.98
N LEU A 586 -16.99 -4.56 13.72
CA LEU A 586 -17.33 -5.76 12.94
C LEU A 586 -16.78 -5.68 11.51
N ASN A 587 -16.73 -4.46 10.95
CA ASN A 587 -16.27 -4.22 9.59
C ASN A 587 -14.75 -4.31 9.49
N SER A 588 -14.01 -3.93 10.55
CA SER A 588 -12.55 -3.94 10.58
C SER A 588 -11.94 -5.32 10.38
N ARG A 589 -12.67 -6.40 10.68
CA ARG A 589 -12.21 -7.79 10.48
C ARG A 589 -11.91 -8.12 9.04
N TYR A 590 -12.46 -7.37 8.09
CA TYR A 590 -12.28 -7.54 6.66
C TYR A 590 -11.20 -6.62 6.08
N MET A 591 -10.62 -5.71 6.89
CA MET A 591 -9.74 -4.64 6.43
C MET A 591 -8.32 -4.79 6.98
N PRO A 592 -7.33 -5.10 6.13
CA PRO A 592 -5.92 -4.98 6.51
C PRO A 592 -5.53 -3.54 6.85
N MET A 593 -4.70 -3.36 7.89
CA MET A 593 -4.40 -2.03 8.47
C MET A 593 -2.92 -1.81 8.71
N TYR A 594 -2.39 -0.67 8.27
CA TYR A 594 -1.06 -0.18 8.61
C TYR A 594 -1.14 1.24 9.17
N ILE A 595 -1.24 1.36 10.48
CA ILE A 595 -1.50 2.62 11.18
C ILE A 595 -0.17 3.26 11.60
N VAL A 596 0.07 4.52 11.26
CA VAL A 596 1.34 5.22 11.55
C VAL A 596 1.12 6.50 12.34
N MET A 597 1.87 6.68 13.43
CA MET A 597 1.81 7.92 14.23
C MET A 597 3.10 8.20 15.01
N GLY A 598 3.20 9.40 15.55
CA GLY A 598 4.25 9.77 16.50
C GLY A 598 3.88 9.39 17.93
N GLU A 599 4.83 8.85 18.71
CA GLU A 599 4.60 8.50 20.12
C GLU A 599 4.11 9.68 20.97
N LEU A 600 4.55 10.90 20.64
CA LEU A 600 4.20 12.14 21.32
C LEU A 600 3.21 12.98 20.52
N ASP A 601 2.51 12.39 19.54
CA ASP A 601 1.31 13.05 19.00
C ASP A 601 0.28 13.17 20.14
N GLY A 602 -0.28 14.36 20.32
CA GLY A 602 -1.17 14.69 21.44
C GLY A 602 -2.49 13.91 21.42
N ILE A 603 -2.76 13.18 20.34
CA ILE A 603 -3.91 12.28 20.15
C ILE A 603 -3.60 10.88 20.72
N ARG A 604 -3.25 10.81 22.01
CA ARG A 604 -3.23 9.52 22.72
C ARG A 604 -4.63 9.08 23.18
N ALA A 605 -5.68 9.77 22.73
CA ALA A 605 -7.05 9.54 23.19
C ALA A 605 -7.67 8.22 22.69
N ASP A 606 -7.17 7.63 21.59
CA ASP A 606 -7.86 6.52 20.92
C ASP A 606 -7.16 5.16 21.04
N GLY A 607 -6.30 4.95 22.04
CA GLY A 607 -5.74 3.63 22.32
C GLY A 607 -6.80 2.52 22.44
N SER A 608 -8.04 2.89 22.78
CA SER A 608 -9.21 1.98 22.77
C SER A 608 -9.58 1.43 21.41
N ILE A 609 -9.53 2.21 20.34
CA ILE A 609 -9.96 1.73 19.04
C ILE A 609 -8.91 0.80 18.43
N MET A 610 -7.63 1.11 18.67
CA MET A 610 -6.53 0.26 18.20
C MET A 610 -6.49 -1.07 18.95
N ASP A 611 -6.87 -1.10 20.23
CA ASP A 611 -7.02 -2.34 20.99
C ASP A 611 -8.04 -3.30 20.35
N ASP A 612 -9.14 -2.78 19.81
CA ASP A 612 -10.17 -3.61 19.15
C ASP A 612 -9.59 -4.37 17.95
N TYR A 613 -8.60 -3.77 17.27
CA TYR A 613 -7.89 -4.37 16.14
C TYR A 613 -6.75 -5.31 16.56
N MET A 614 -6.39 -5.36 17.84
CA MET A 614 -5.37 -6.28 18.36
C MET A 614 -5.98 -7.62 18.79
N SER A 615 -6.68 -8.27 17.86
CA SER A 615 -7.29 -9.58 18.07
C SER A 615 -6.94 -10.58 16.96
N PHE A 616 -7.20 -11.87 17.20
CA PHE A 616 -6.76 -12.96 16.31
C PHE A 616 -7.26 -12.87 14.87
N ASN A 617 -8.38 -12.17 14.63
CA ASN A 617 -9.02 -12.08 13.32
C ASN A 617 -8.64 -10.82 12.54
N HIS A 618 -7.72 -9.99 13.04
CA HIS A 618 -7.31 -8.76 12.41
C HIS A 618 -5.90 -8.88 11.81
N ASP A 619 -5.74 -8.29 10.63
CA ASP A 619 -4.46 -8.02 10.01
C ASP A 619 -4.13 -6.55 10.26
N ALA A 620 -3.51 -6.26 11.40
CA ALA A 620 -3.27 -4.89 11.85
C ALA A 620 -1.84 -4.72 12.36
N ILE A 621 -1.17 -3.68 11.85
CA ILE A 621 0.14 -3.22 12.29
C ILE A 621 0.01 -1.78 12.73
N VAL A 622 0.33 -1.49 13.99
CA VAL A 622 0.40 -0.12 14.51
C VAL A 622 1.86 0.27 14.71
N VAL A 623 2.29 1.37 14.10
CA VAL A 623 3.67 1.87 14.13
C VAL A 623 3.72 3.22 14.82
N MET A 624 4.43 3.30 15.94
CA MET A 624 4.65 4.52 16.69
C MET A 624 6.13 4.94 16.64
N TYR A 625 6.40 6.10 16.07
CA TYR A 625 7.75 6.66 16.02
C TYR A 625 8.18 7.24 17.36
N ARG A 626 9.32 6.79 17.88
CA ARG A 626 9.75 7.11 19.24
C ARG A 626 10.07 8.59 19.43
N GLY A 627 9.42 9.18 20.42
CA GLY A 627 9.57 10.59 20.78
C GLY A 627 9.18 11.61 19.70
N ARG A 628 8.57 11.18 18.59
CA ARG A 628 8.12 12.07 17.51
C ARG A 628 6.69 12.54 17.74
N GLY A 629 6.39 13.75 17.27
CA GLY A 629 5.03 14.29 17.25
C GLY A 629 4.35 14.01 15.92
N ARG A 630 3.34 14.80 15.58
CA ARG A 630 2.71 14.76 14.26
C ARG A 630 3.68 15.23 13.17
N GLU A 631 3.99 14.32 12.25
CA GLU A 631 4.89 14.54 11.12
C GLU A 631 4.47 13.69 9.91
N PRO A 632 4.93 13.97 8.67
CA PRO A 632 4.55 13.18 7.49
C PRO A 632 5.16 11.76 7.42
N PHE A 633 6.13 11.40 8.26
CA PHE A 633 6.80 10.08 8.28
C PHE A 633 7.24 9.51 6.92
N PHE A 634 7.94 10.32 6.11
CA PHE A 634 8.57 9.86 4.85
C PHE A 634 9.44 8.60 5.01
N ASP A 635 10.05 8.43 6.18
CA ASP A 635 10.90 7.28 6.52
C ASP A 635 10.14 5.93 6.47
N GLU A 636 8.81 5.95 6.58
CA GLU A 636 7.98 4.75 6.61
C GLU A 636 7.61 4.24 5.21
N ILE A 637 7.68 5.09 4.19
CA ILE A 637 7.23 4.80 2.81
C ILE A 637 7.79 3.46 2.27
N PRO A 638 9.09 3.15 2.41
CA PRO A 638 9.62 1.86 1.93
C PRO A 638 8.90 0.65 2.55
N LYS A 639 8.56 0.72 3.84
CA LYS A 639 7.86 -0.35 4.57
C LYS A 639 6.39 -0.45 4.20
N LEU A 640 5.76 0.68 3.87
CA LEU A 640 4.42 0.68 3.30
C LEU A 640 4.37 -0.04 1.95
N PHE A 641 5.37 0.17 1.06
CA PHE A 641 5.43 -0.57 -0.21
C PHE A 641 5.74 -2.06 -0.04
N GLU A 642 6.59 -2.43 0.92
CA GLU A 642 6.80 -3.83 1.30
C GLU A 642 5.46 -4.48 1.71
N TRP A 643 4.69 -3.80 2.55
CA TRP A 643 3.37 -4.24 2.97
C TRP A 643 2.39 -4.33 1.79
N MET A 644 2.18 -3.24 1.03
CA MET A 644 1.21 -3.19 -0.09
C MET A 644 1.54 -4.15 -1.24
N THR A 645 2.81 -4.48 -1.45
CA THR A 645 3.23 -5.37 -2.55
C THR A 645 3.13 -6.85 -2.17
N SER A 646 2.92 -7.15 -0.88
CA SER A 646 2.71 -8.53 -0.43
C SER A 646 1.50 -9.16 -1.12
N ALA A 647 1.62 -10.45 -1.46
CA ALA A 647 0.54 -11.23 -2.05
C ALA A 647 -0.69 -11.35 -1.11
N ALA A 648 -0.49 -11.19 0.21
CA ALA A 648 -1.56 -11.23 1.19
C ALA A 648 -2.45 -9.97 1.16
N HIS A 649 -1.94 -8.83 0.71
CA HIS A 649 -2.67 -7.56 0.70
C HIS A 649 -3.28 -7.29 -0.66
N ARG A 650 -4.32 -8.05 -0.94
CA ARG A 650 -5.28 -7.80 -2.02
C ARG A 650 -6.66 -7.71 -1.40
N ARG A 651 -7.57 -7.01 -2.08
CA ARG A 651 -9.00 -6.96 -1.73
C ARG A 651 -9.50 -8.38 -1.52
N ARG A 652 -9.96 -8.69 -0.31
CA ARG A 652 -10.38 -10.04 0.07
C ARG A 652 -11.48 -10.56 -0.85
N ASP A 653 -11.54 -11.87 -0.99
CA ASP A 653 -12.62 -12.52 -1.74
C ASP A 653 -13.98 -12.16 -1.14
N ILE A 654 -15.02 -12.21 -1.99
CA ILE A 654 -16.40 -11.96 -1.58
C ILE A 654 -16.77 -13.01 -0.51
N PRO A 655 -17.11 -12.60 0.73
CA PRO A 655 -17.37 -13.56 1.79
C PRO A 655 -18.76 -14.20 1.62
N GLU A 656 -18.84 -15.50 1.91
CA GLU A 656 -20.14 -16.20 2.00
C GLU A 656 -20.98 -15.69 3.17
N GLN A 657 -20.34 -15.24 4.25
CA GLN A 657 -20.98 -14.68 5.43
C GLN A 657 -20.63 -13.20 5.62
N ILE A 658 -21.68 -12.38 5.73
CA ILE A 658 -21.61 -10.97 6.06
C ILE A 658 -22.01 -10.81 7.52
N ASP A 659 -21.11 -10.26 8.34
CA ASP A 659 -21.38 -9.79 9.70
C ASP A 659 -20.72 -8.44 9.90
N VAL A 660 -21.48 -7.36 9.69
CA VAL A 660 -20.99 -5.98 9.67
C VAL A 660 -21.98 -5.06 10.39
N SER A 661 -21.59 -3.81 10.59
CA SER A 661 -22.39 -2.75 11.19
C SER A 661 -22.53 -1.57 10.24
N THR A 662 -23.68 -0.89 10.33
CA THR A 662 -23.94 0.38 9.64
C THR A 662 -24.73 1.32 10.55
N MET A 663 -24.59 2.62 10.31
CA MET A 663 -25.37 3.66 10.99
C MET A 663 -25.55 4.95 10.19
N ARG A 664 -24.88 5.10 9.05
CA ARG A 664 -24.86 6.34 8.26
C ARG A 664 -25.42 6.09 6.86
N ASN A 665 -26.17 7.07 6.34
CA ASN A 665 -26.62 7.07 4.95
C ASN A 665 -25.41 7.03 3.99
N GLY A 666 -25.46 6.19 2.96
CA GLY A 666 -24.30 5.91 2.09
C GLY A 666 -23.56 4.62 2.45
N ASP A 667 -23.56 4.22 3.73
CA ASP A 667 -22.86 3.02 4.22
C ASP A 667 -23.80 1.79 4.11
N GLN A 668 -24.26 1.49 2.90
CA GLN A 668 -25.39 0.55 2.67
C GLN A 668 -25.05 -0.61 1.73
N PHE A 669 -23.86 -0.62 1.12
CA PHE A 669 -23.43 -1.66 0.19
C PHE A 669 -22.34 -2.52 0.82
N PHE A 670 -22.57 -3.84 0.90
CA PHE A 670 -21.64 -4.80 1.46
C PHE A 670 -21.59 -6.05 0.56
N TRP A 671 -20.59 -6.10 -0.32
CA TRP A 671 -20.37 -7.17 -1.29
C TRP A 671 -21.61 -7.52 -2.14
N TRP A 672 -22.37 -8.54 -1.76
CA TRP A 672 -23.54 -9.03 -2.48
C TRP A 672 -24.87 -8.56 -1.87
N LEU A 673 -24.85 -7.70 -0.86
CA LEU A 673 -26.03 -7.16 -0.18
C LEU A 673 -26.01 -5.64 -0.19
N GLU A 674 -27.01 -5.02 -0.79
CA GLU A 674 -27.23 -3.58 -0.80
C GLU A 674 -28.52 -3.24 -0.05
N LEU A 675 -28.47 -2.33 0.91
CA LEU A 675 -29.62 -1.91 1.69
C LEU A 675 -30.36 -0.75 1.02
N GLY A 676 -31.68 -0.77 1.06
CA GLY A 676 -32.50 0.42 0.88
C GLY A 676 -32.32 1.43 2.03
N PRO A 677 -33.14 2.49 2.07
CA PRO A 677 -33.06 3.51 3.11
C PRO A 677 -33.04 2.92 4.52
N LEU A 678 -32.05 3.33 5.31
CA LEU A 678 -31.92 2.88 6.69
C LEU A 678 -33.14 3.32 7.51
N LYS A 679 -33.50 2.49 8.50
CA LYS A 679 -34.58 2.84 9.43
C LYS A 679 -34.23 4.13 10.20
N PRO A 680 -35.21 5.01 10.48
CA PRO A 680 -34.95 6.32 11.09
C PRO A 680 -34.25 6.28 12.46
N ASP A 681 -34.38 5.18 13.21
CA ASP A 681 -33.73 4.98 14.50
C ASP A 681 -32.29 4.46 14.41
N VAL A 682 -31.86 4.05 13.21
CA VAL A 682 -30.50 3.59 12.90
C VAL A 682 -29.69 4.69 12.20
N GLN A 683 -30.33 5.46 11.31
CA GLN A 683 -29.66 6.49 10.54
C GLN A 683 -29.28 7.68 11.43
N ILE A 684 -27.98 7.90 11.62
CA ILE A 684 -27.42 9.01 12.38
C ILE A 684 -26.80 10.03 11.43
N ASP A 685 -27.14 11.31 11.63
CA ASP A 685 -26.49 12.42 10.96
C ASP A 685 -25.20 12.80 11.72
N PRO A 686 -24.01 12.67 11.10
CA PRO A 686 -22.74 12.99 11.74
C PRO A 686 -22.58 14.46 12.15
N ILE A 687 -23.34 15.38 11.54
CA ILE A 687 -23.35 16.80 11.94
C ILE A 687 -24.14 17.02 13.22
N LEU A 688 -25.18 16.23 13.45
CA LEU A 688 -26.05 16.30 14.64
C LEU A 688 -25.66 15.27 15.72
N TRP A 689 -24.42 14.78 15.67
CA TRP A 689 -23.92 13.72 16.54
C TRP A 689 -24.16 14.02 18.04
N ASP A 690 -23.73 15.19 18.52
CA ASP A 690 -23.86 15.60 19.92
C ASP A 690 -25.31 15.90 20.35
N GLN A 691 -26.21 16.09 19.39
CA GLN A 691 -27.64 16.34 19.62
C GLN A 691 -28.44 15.03 19.62
N THR A 692 -27.82 13.93 19.20
CA THR A 692 -28.48 12.63 19.05
C THR A 692 -28.61 11.95 20.40
N SER A 693 -29.85 11.75 20.85
CA SER A 693 -30.15 11.15 22.16
C SER A 693 -29.66 9.70 22.34
N ARG A 694 -29.48 8.95 21.24
CA ARG A 694 -29.03 7.56 21.26
C ARG A 694 -28.16 7.26 20.04
N ILE A 695 -26.90 6.93 20.29
CA ILE A 695 -25.93 6.58 19.25
C ILE A 695 -25.73 5.07 19.28
N ARG A 696 -26.19 4.38 18.23
CA ARG A 696 -26.06 2.92 18.12
C ARG A 696 -26.03 2.49 16.66
N SER A 697 -25.01 1.70 16.29
CA SER A 697 -25.00 1.02 14.99
C SER A 697 -25.93 -0.19 14.97
N ALA A 698 -26.43 -0.52 13.77
CA ALA A 698 -27.21 -1.71 13.54
C ALA A 698 -26.36 -2.80 12.87
N LYS A 699 -26.57 -4.03 13.31
CA LYS A 699 -25.89 -5.20 12.75
C LYS A 699 -26.59 -5.70 11.50
N ILE A 700 -25.79 -6.03 10.50
CA ILE A 700 -26.19 -6.70 9.28
C ILE A 700 -25.63 -8.11 9.33
N SER A 701 -26.50 -9.11 9.22
CA SER A 701 -26.10 -10.51 9.22
C SER A 701 -26.78 -11.28 8.08
N ALA A 702 -25.96 -11.80 7.18
CA ALA A 702 -26.42 -12.54 6.01
C ALA A 702 -25.43 -13.65 5.64
N SER A 703 -25.92 -14.74 5.05
CA SER A 703 -25.08 -15.87 4.65
C SER A 703 -25.58 -16.55 3.38
N ILE A 704 -24.65 -16.97 2.54
CA ILE A 704 -24.87 -17.91 1.42
C ILE A 704 -24.62 -19.32 1.96
N GLY A 705 -25.61 -20.19 1.81
CA GLY A 705 -25.53 -21.61 2.16
C GLY A 705 -25.43 -22.50 0.92
N ALA A 706 -25.51 -23.81 1.14
CA ALA A 706 -25.58 -24.78 0.05
C ALA A 706 -26.89 -24.66 -0.76
N ASP A 707 -26.87 -25.21 -1.98
CA ASP A 707 -28.03 -25.33 -2.87
C ASP A 707 -28.71 -23.97 -3.19
N ASN A 708 -27.92 -22.94 -3.47
CA ASN A 708 -28.40 -21.58 -3.80
C ASN A 708 -29.31 -20.93 -2.73
N GLN A 709 -29.14 -21.30 -1.47
CA GLN A 709 -29.94 -20.74 -0.38
C GLN A 709 -29.24 -19.56 0.28
N ILE A 710 -29.85 -18.38 0.21
CA ILE A 710 -29.36 -17.17 0.87
C ILE A 710 -30.24 -16.89 2.08
N ARG A 711 -29.62 -16.65 3.23
CA ARG A 711 -30.32 -16.33 4.47
C ARG A 711 -29.97 -14.92 4.91
N ILE A 712 -31.00 -14.09 5.05
CA ILE A 712 -30.91 -12.73 5.59
C ILE A 712 -31.48 -12.76 7.01
N SER A 713 -30.62 -12.59 8.01
CA SER A 713 -31.00 -12.75 9.42
C SER A 713 -31.28 -11.42 10.11
N SER A 714 -30.53 -10.37 9.80
CA SER A 714 -30.71 -9.03 10.36
C SER A 714 -30.34 -7.98 9.33
N VAL A 715 -31.26 -7.05 9.06
CA VAL A 715 -31.07 -5.92 8.15
C VAL A 715 -31.81 -4.69 8.70
N PRO A 716 -31.16 -3.51 8.82
CA PRO A 716 -31.76 -2.29 9.33
C PRO A 716 -32.46 -1.44 8.25
N SER A 717 -33.15 -2.09 7.32
CA SER A 717 -33.87 -1.45 6.21
C SER A 717 -35.19 -2.19 5.95
N ASP A 718 -36.16 -1.49 5.36
CA ASP A 718 -37.44 -2.06 4.91
C ASP A 718 -37.36 -2.65 3.49
N THR A 719 -36.24 -2.43 2.80
CA THR A 719 -35.94 -3.07 1.51
C THR A 719 -34.46 -3.37 1.41
N PHE A 720 -34.10 -4.40 0.66
CA PHE A 720 -32.71 -4.70 0.34
C PHE A 720 -32.62 -5.37 -1.04
N LYS A 721 -31.46 -5.26 -1.65
CA LYS A 721 -31.12 -5.90 -2.92
C LYS A 721 -30.02 -6.94 -2.69
N VAL A 722 -30.17 -8.09 -3.32
CA VAL A 722 -29.15 -9.13 -3.39
C VAL A 722 -28.54 -9.11 -4.79
N LEU A 723 -27.21 -9.04 -4.87
CA LEU A 723 -26.44 -9.03 -6.11
C LEU A 723 -25.57 -10.29 -6.19
N LEU A 724 -25.68 -11.06 -7.28
CA LEU A 724 -25.05 -12.38 -7.38
C LEU A 724 -24.27 -12.54 -8.66
N ARG A 725 -23.21 -13.34 -8.57
CA ARG A 725 -22.43 -13.84 -9.70
C ARG A 725 -22.10 -15.32 -9.44
N PRO A 726 -21.56 -16.07 -10.42
CA PRO A 726 -20.96 -17.37 -10.15
C PRO A 726 -19.89 -17.25 -9.06
N GLN A 727 -20.17 -17.87 -7.90
CA GLN A 727 -19.30 -17.85 -6.73
C GLN A 727 -19.63 -19.06 -5.83
N PRO A 728 -18.78 -19.40 -4.85
CA PRO A 728 -19.06 -20.50 -3.92
C PRO A 728 -20.47 -20.43 -3.33
N GLY A 729 -21.20 -21.55 -3.40
CA GLY A 729 -22.58 -21.68 -2.92
C GLY A 729 -23.67 -21.16 -3.87
N ILE A 730 -23.31 -20.49 -4.98
CA ILE A 730 -24.26 -19.97 -5.97
C ILE A 730 -23.96 -20.53 -7.37
N ASP A 731 -24.89 -21.34 -7.86
CA ASP A 731 -24.97 -21.78 -9.24
C ASP A 731 -26.12 -21.04 -9.95
N ILE A 732 -25.77 -20.08 -10.79
CA ILE A 732 -26.74 -19.25 -11.53
C ILE A 732 -27.63 -20.04 -12.51
N ALA A 733 -27.27 -21.29 -12.85
CA ALA A 733 -28.11 -22.15 -13.68
C ALA A 733 -29.33 -22.72 -12.93
N ASN A 734 -29.31 -22.65 -11.59
CA ASN A 734 -30.33 -23.21 -10.72
C ASN A 734 -31.15 -22.11 -10.02
N GLU A 735 -32.33 -22.47 -9.50
CA GLU A 735 -33.20 -21.54 -8.75
C GLU A 735 -32.47 -20.98 -7.51
N ILE A 736 -32.56 -19.67 -7.30
CA ILE A 736 -32.00 -18.97 -6.14
C ILE A 736 -33.11 -18.74 -5.11
N ILE A 737 -32.87 -19.14 -3.87
CA ILE A 737 -33.86 -19.03 -2.79
C ILE A 737 -33.34 -18.09 -1.71
N VAL A 738 -33.96 -16.92 -1.57
CA VAL A 738 -33.61 -15.96 -0.51
C VAL A 738 -34.64 -16.02 0.62
N ARG A 739 -34.18 -16.28 1.84
CA ARG A 739 -35.00 -16.33 3.05
C ARG A 739 -34.74 -15.11 3.91
N SER A 740 -35.75 -14.26 4.04
CA SER A 740 -35.79 -13.15 4.99
C SER A 740 -37.08 -13.27 5.81
N GLY A 741 -36.97 -13.37 7.13
CA GLY A 741 -38.12 -13.65 7.99
C GLY A 741 -38.77 -15.02 7.73
N THR A 742 -40.09 -15.05 7.54
CA THR A 742 -40.89 -16.30 7.43
C THR A 742 -41.21 -16.72 6.00
N ARG A 743 -40.96 -15.87 4.99
CA ARG A 743 -41.31 -16.15 3.59
C ARG A 743 -40.05 -16.32 2.72
N PRO A 744 -39.94 -17.39 1.94
CA PRO A 744 -38.90 -17.53 0.94
C PRO A 744 -39.26 -16.77 -0.35
N TYR A 745 -38.29 -16.06 -0.91
CA TYR A 745 -38.33 -15.48 -2.25
C TYR A 745 -37.53 -16.38 -3.20
N ARG A 746 -38.05 -16.59 -4.41
CA ARG A 746 -37.47 -17.50 -5.40
C ARG A 746 -37.22 -16.75 -6.69
N PHE A 747 -36.02 -16.92 -7.26
CA PHE A 747 -35.60 -16.24 -8.48
C PHE A 747 -34.89 -17.21 -9.42
N GLN A 748 -34.92 -16.88 -10.71
CA GLN A 748 -34.08 -17.51 -11.73
C GLN A 748 -33.30 -16.42 -12.42
N PHE A 749 -32.04 -16.71 -12.74
CA PHE A 749 -31.24 -15.82 -13.56
C PHE A 749 -31.81 -15.75 -14.98
N ASP A 750 -31.95 -14.55 -15.52
CA ASP A 750 -32.58 -14.30 -16.82
C ASP A 750 -31.57 -14.28 -17.99
N GLY A 751 -30.28 -14.48 -17.71
CA GLY A 751 -29.21 -14.40 -18.71
C GLY A 751 -28.92 -12.98 -19.20
N SER A 752 -29.49 -11.95 -18.55
CA SER A 752 -29.34 -10.57 -19.01
C SER A 752 -27.95 -10.03 -18.72
N LEU A 753 -27.35 -9.38 -19.72
CA LEU A 753 -26.11 -8.60 -19.57
C LEU A 753 -26.33 -7.23 -18.93
N GLU A 754 -27.58 -6.75 -18.86
CA GLU A 754 -27.87 -5.40 -18.37
C GLU A 754 -27.37 -5.19 -16.94
N THR A 755 -27.67 -6.14 -16.05
CA THR A 755 -27.21 -6.09 -14.65
C THR A 755 -25.69 -6.03 -14.57
N MET A 756 -25.00 -6.91 -15.29
CA MET A 756 -23.53 -6.98 -15.29
C MET A 756 -22.89 -5.71 -15.80
N LEU A 757 -23.35 -5.20 -16.94
CA LEU A 757 -22.77 -4.01 -17.54
C LEU A 757 -23.09 -2.75 -16.74
N GLU A 758 -24.31 -2.63 -16.19
CA GLU A 758 -24.68 -1.49 -15.37
C GLU A 758 -23.94 -1.50 -14.02
N ASP A 759 -23.75 -2.67 -13.42
CA ASP A 759 -22.98 -2.83 -12.19
C ASP A 759 -21.49 -2.49 -12.40
N ALA A 760 -20.87 -3.04 -13.44
CA ALA A 760 -19.50 -2.71 -13.85
C ALA A 760 -19.35 -1.21 -14.14
N ARG A 761 -20.34 -0.58 -14.79
CA ARG A 761 -20.35 0.86 -15.09
C ARG A 761 -20.46 1.70 -13.82
N ARG A 762 -21.42 1.39 -12.93
CA ARG A 762 -21.68 2.17 -11.71
C ARG A 762 -20.54 2.08 -10.71
N ARG A 763 -20.03 0.87 -10.46
CA ARG A 763 -18.93 0.64 -9.52
C ARG A 763 -17.55 0.90 -10.11
N ALA A 764 -17.45 1.03 -11.44
CA ALA A 764 -16.20 1.06 -12.21
C ALA A 764 -15.30 -0.19 -12.00
N ASP A 765 -15.82 -1.23 -11.35
CA ASP A 765 -15.12 -2.46 -11.04
C ASP A 765 -15.40 -3.50 -12.12
N ARG A 766 -14.41 -3.72 -12.97
CA ARG A 766 -14.49 -4.63 -14.11
C ARG A 766 -14.09 -6.07 -13.79
N LYS A 767 -13.69 -6.36 -12.55
CA LYS A 767 -13.27 -7.72 -12.13
C LYS A 767 -14.37 -8.49 -11.42
N ARG A 768 -15.27 -7.77 -10.76
CA ARG A 768 -16.25 -8.35 -9.85
C ARG A 768 -17.68 -7.99 -10.17
N ALA A 769 -18.01 -7.85 -11.45
CA ALA A 769 -19.36 -7.51 -11.89
C ALA A 769 -20.39 -8.56 -11.45
N PHE A 770 -21.55 -8.12 -10.98
CA PHE A 770 -22.67 -8.99 -10.61
C PHE A 770 -23.55 -9.28 -11.80
N TRP A 771 -23.95 -10.53 -11.96
CA TRP A 771 -24.71 -10.99 -13.11
C TRP A 771 -26.20 -10.83 -12.87
N PHE A 772 -26.63 -10.96 -11.62
CA PHE A 772 -28.03 -10.95 -11.22
C PHE A 772 -28.26 -9.98 -10.08
N GLU A 773 -29.41 -9.30 -10.10
CA GLU A 773 -29.89 -8.51 -8.98
C GLU A 773 -31.38 -8.77 -8.71
N ALA A 774 -31.75 -8.79 -7.43
CA ALA A 774 -33.15 -8.85 -7.01
C ALA A 774 -33.38 -7.95 -5.81
N THR A 775 -34.49 -7.20 -5.83
CA THR A 775 -34.91 -6.33 -4.72
C THR A 775 -36.05 -7.00 -3.94
N MET A 776 -35.94 -7.01 -2.62
CA MET A 776 -36.90 -7.60 -1.70
C MET A 776 -37.37 -6.58 -0.64
N PRO A 777 -38.61 -6.73 -0.12
CA PRO A 777 -39.07 -6.06 1.09
C PRO A 777 -38.45 -6.64 2.37
#